data_AF-A0AAE3XSW5-F1
#
_entry.id   AF-A0AAE3XSW5-F1
#
_cell.length_a   1.000
_cell.length_b   1.000
_cell.length_c   1.000
_cell.angle_alpha   90.00
_cell.angle_beta   90.00
_cell.angle_gamma   90.00
#
_symmetry.space_group_name_H-M   'P 1'
#
loop_
_entity.id
_entity.type
_entity.pdbx_description
1 polymer ?
#
loop_
_entity_poly.entity_id
_entity_poly.type
_entity_poly.pdbx_seq_one_letter_code
_entity_poly.pdbx_strand_id
1 'polypeptide(L)'
;MRKLPPVVCLLAFGASAAPAAPVAIASPAAADHAAASYTPQQHDALIDAYRANRIAPLQALQQLRTWLAAAPGHAERQRIISDAVAIAAADGRFADAAALGRQGPPASLHDYALGPLALAARRTQDLALQGEAIAVWRARLPASRDAQREAELLLASSGAASAAFEEAEAAERANPGTFTALVLCTLQQQALAQQLRWAVLERDERIGTARVAALDKVLAQQQIALARLDASALHADPADADAWRSVRLQLQSDRLLALVERGRPADAIALYEALRADGSALPPYALGAAARAFAQERRSVDAVPLFEAAVAGSGPALPAADPIYQGLAYAYLDTGRFEEADALLARIEGATPATLRLAPEAGLPNGEYTEANGMRAMLLLYGDRHALAQRRFALLTGEAPLNAGFAAGAGLAERLRDHPEASLARYEALAADHPHDIGARAGHVEALLDAGEFREARRRAESLEADAPDTAQVRDLARKRRAATGPRLDLDAEAASGGAAIANREWRVASRLSSGLIDDEWRIFYDQVLGRADTSDGNGNWARGGIGLAWQRGRWLAEGAVQHSNTGPYRTSAAARVDYRAGDAWRLSATFDGDSKELPWKARIARIGARDTGLGVNYVVDESRRFELQWQRLDFSDGNLRNGLDFTWRERWISTPRFQLETRLGAGASRGRQQEAAYFNPPRDASALLTVRAQWLHWKSDDRQFFQAVEIGGGSYRQAGFGTGPLWSVRYEHRWNLGPKLTLRYGLGISSHPYDGVRERQRSVFLNLSMPLP
;
A
#
# COMPACT_ATOMS: atom_id res chain seq x y z
N MET A 1 -27.85 -26.49 17.09
CA MET A 1 -29.04 -25.91 17.77
C MET A 1 -29.27 -24.50 17.22
N ARG A 2 -30.50 -24.24 16.76
CA ARG A 2 -31.15 -22.96 16.37
C ARG A 2 -30.32 -21.88 15.62
N LYS A 3 -30.59 -21.80 14.31
CA LYS A 3 -30.33 -20.66 13.41
C LYS A 3 -31.29 -19.50 13.74
N LEU A 4 -30.78 -18.27 13.80
CA LEU A 4 -31.54 -17.01 13.79
C LEU A 4 -31.12 -16.20 12.53
N PRO A 5 -32.05 -15.50 11.85
CA PRO A 5 -31.76 -14.77 10.61
C PRO A 5 -31.22 -13.35 10.89
N PRO A 6 -30.50 -12.73 9.95
CA PRO A 6 -30.07 -11.34 10.09
C PRO A 6 -31.24 -10.38 9.83
N VAL A 7 -31.51 -9.52 10.82
CA VAL A 7 -32.43 -8.39 10.74
C VAL A 7 -31.70 -7.22 10.08
N VAL A 8 -32.21 -6.74 8.95
CA VAL A 8 -31.74 -5.53 8.26
C VAL A 8 -32.45 -4.32 8.87
N CYS A 9 -31.73 -3.47 9.60
CA CYS A 9 -32.23 -2.18 10.07
C CYS A 9 -31.80 -1.07 9.10
N LEU A 10 -32.79 -0.46 8.44
CA LEU A 10 -32.67 0.79 7.69
C LEU A 10 -32.54 1.97 8.67
N LEU A 11 -31.44 2.72 8.60
CA LEU A 11 -31.31 4.03 9.25
C LEU A 11 -31.30 5.12 8.18
N ALA A 12 -32.35 5.92 8.15
CA ALA A 12 -32.47 7.11 7.33
C ALA A 12 -31.89 8.32 8.10
N PHE A 13 -30.90 9.00 7.51
CA PHE A 13 -30.42 10.30 8.01
C PHE A 13 -30.96 11.43 7.14
N GLY A 14 -31.84 12.24 7.73
CA GLY A 14 -32.26 13.53 7.19
C GLY A 14 -31.20 14.59 7.42
N ALA A 15 -30.81 15.30 6.37
CA ALA A 15 -29.99 16.50 6.46
C ALA A 15 -30.88 17.71 6.75
N SER A 16 -30.58 18.42 7.84
CA SER A 16 -31.18 19.70 8.21
C SER A 16 -30.64 20.84 7.35
N ALA A 17 -31.51 21.57 6.67
CA ALA A 17 -31.18 22.86 6.07
C ALA A 17 -31.58 24.00 7.03
N ALA A 18 -30.63 24.88 7.33
CA ALA A 18 -30.82 26.09 8.14
C ALA A 18 -31.65 27.15 7.38
N PRO A 19 -32.42 28.01 8.08
CA PRO A 19 -33.26 29.02 7.44
C PRO A 19 -32.45 30.24 7.01
N ALA A 20 -32.58 30.65 5.75
CA ALA A 20 -32.14 31.95 5.27
C ALA A 20 -33.17 33.03 5.64
N ALA A 21 -32.70 34.16 6.15
CA ALA A 21 -33.51 35.34 6.52
C ALA A 21 -34.16 36.00 5.28
N PRO A 22 -35.32 36.69 5.45
CA PRO A 22 -36.04 37.28 4.33
C PRO A 22 -35.38 38.58 3.87
N VAL A 23 -35.10 38.68 2.57
CA VAL A 23 -34.79 39.94 1.90
C VAL A 23 -36.11 40.59 1.50
N ALA A 24 -36.37 41.77 2.07
CA ALA A 24 -37.49 42.61 1.68
C ALA A 24 -37.28 43.14 0.25
N ILE A 25 -38.22 42.82 -0.64
CA ILE A 25 -38.33 43.45 -1.97
C ILE A 25 -39.65 44.23 -1.98
N ALA A 26 -39.53 45.52 -2.26
CA ALA A 26 -40.61 46.48 -2.31
C ALA A 26 -41.65 46.14 -3.39
N SER A 27 -42.93 46.29 -3.04
CA SER A 27 -44.06 46.26 -3.97
C SER A 27 -44.05 47.46 -4.92
N PRO A 28 -44.33 47.25 -6.22
CA PRO A 28 -45.00 48.25 -7.03
C PRO A 28 -46.48 47.89 -7.22
N ALA A 29 -47.30 48.90 -6.98
CA ALA A 29 -48.63 49.20 -7.53
C ALA A 29 -49.57 48.04 -7.91
N ALA A 30 -50.68 48.00 -7.17
CA ALA A 30 -51.91 47.30 -7.49
C ALA A 30 -52.40 47.63 -8.91
N ALA A 31 -52.57 46.58 -9.72
CA ALA A 31 -53.54 46.54 -10.80
C ALA A 31 -54.65 45.56 -10.39
N ASP A 32 -55.87 46.08 -10.31
CA ASP A 32 -57.10 45.36 -10.03
C ASP A 32 -57.29 44.21 -11.03
N HIS A 33 -57.11 42.97 -10.56
CA HIS A 33 -57.81 41.81 -11.09
C HIS A 33 -58.37 41.04 -9.90
N ALA A 34 -59.69 41.07 -9.75
CA ALA A 34 -60.42 40.23 -8.82
C ALA A 34 -59.88 38.80 -8.88
N ALA A 35 -59.46 38.27 -7.72
CA ALA A 35 -59.03 36.88 -7.58
C ALA A 35 -60.16 35.97 -8.09
N ALA A 36 -59.99 35.45 -9.30
CA ALA A 36 -60.99 34.63 -9.95
C ALA A 36 -61.19 33.36 -9.11
N SER A 37 -62.35 33.27 -8.46
CA SER A 37 -62.79 32.08 -7.74
C SER A 37 -62.67 30.87 -8.67
N TYR A 38 -62.02 29.80 -8.21
CA TYR A 38 -61.85 28.59 -9.00
C TYR A 38 -63.19 28.14 -9.60
N THR A 39 -63.23 27.92 -10.91
CA THR A 39 -64.32 27.21 -11.58
C THR A 39 -63.73 26.21 -12.56
N PRO A 40 -64.38 25.05 -12.78
CA PRO A 40 -63.93 24.08 -13.78
C PRO A 40 -63.72 24.69 -15.17
N GLN A 41 -64.58 25.63 -15.59
CA GLN A 41 -64.47 26.31 -16.89
C GLN A 41 -63.24 27.21 -16.99
N GLN A 42 -62.88 27.94 -15.92
CA GLN A 42 -61.65 28.74 -15.90
C GLN A 42 -60.40 27.85 -15.86
N HIS A 43 -60.46 26.72 -15.16
CA HIS A 43 -59.40 25.73 -15.17
C HIS A 43 -59.18 25.20 -16.59
N ASP A 44 -60.23 24.77 -17.27
CA ASP A 44 -60.13 24.26 -18.65
C ASP A 44 -59.59 25.31 -19.61
N ALA A 45 -60.07 26.56 -19.51
CA ALA A 45 -59.53 27.66 -20.31
C ALA A 45 -58.02 27.90 -20.07
N LEU A 46 -57.55 27.74 -18.83
CA LEU A 46 -56.12 27.85 -18.49
C LEU A 46 -55.31 26.70 -19.12
N ILE A 47 -55.77 25.46 -18.99
CA ILE A 47 -55.08 24.28 -19.53
C ILE A 47 -55.07 24.31 -21.05
N ASP A 48 -56.17 24.71 -21.70
CA ASP A 48 -56.22 24.89 -23.15
C ASP A 48 -55.33 26.03 -23.64
N ALA A 49 -55.26 27.13 -22.88
CA ALA A 49 -54.33 28.21 -23.19
C ALA A 49 -52.87 27.74 -23.07
N TYR A 50 -52.55 26.93 -22.05
CA TYR A 50 -51.23 26.34 -21.88
C TYR A 50 -50.88 25.38 -23.02
N ARG A 51 -51.77 24.42 -23.33
CA ARG A 51 -51.57 23.44 -24.42
C ARG A 51 -51.44 24.09 -25.79
N ALA A 52 -52.11 25.23 -26.02
CA ALA A 52 -52.02 26.02 -27.23
C ALA A 52 -50.81 26.99 -27.25
N ASN A 53 -49.89 26.92 -26.28
CA ASN A 53 -48.76 27.83 -26.11
C ASN A 53 -49.14 29.32 -26.04
N ARG A 54 -50.35 29.63 -25.56
CA ARG A 54 -50.83 31.02 -25.39
C ARG A 54 -50.44 31.64 -24.05
N ILE A 55 -50.05 30.83 -23.07
CA ILE A 55 -49.54 31.28 -21.76
C ILE A 55 -48.26 30.52 -21.42
N ALA A 56 -47.36 31.17 -20.68
CA ALA A 56 -46.13 30.52 -20.24
C ALA A 56 -46.40 29.46 -19.15
N PRO A 57 -45.64 28.36 -19.09
CA PRO A 57 -45.78 27.32 -18.05
C PRO A 57 -45.77 27.89 -16.63
N LEU A 58 -44.90 28.87 -16.38
CA LEU A 58 -44.75 29.52 -15.08
C LEU A 58 -45.98 30.34 -14.67
N GLN A 59 -46.65 30.97 -15.64
CA GLN A 59 -47.90 31.70 -15.40
C GLN A 59 -49.06 30.73 -15.10
N ALA A 60 -49.14 29.62 -15.84
CA ALA A 60 -50.12 28.57 -15.58
C ALA A 60 -49.93 27.95 -14.18
N LEU A 61 -48.68 27.64 -13.81
CA LEU A 61 -48.33 27.10 -12.49
C LEU A 61 -48.64 28.08 -11.36
N GLN A 62 -48.38 29.38 -11.55
CA GLN A 62 -48.77 30.41 -10.57
C GLN A 62 -50.27 30.44 -10.36
N GLN A 63 -51.06 30.44 -11.44
CA GLN A 63 -52.52 30.43 -11.34
C GLN A 63 -53.05 29.17 -10.63
N LEU A 64 -52.51 28.00 -10.95
CA LEU A 64 -52.87 26.74 -10.28
C LEU A 64 -52.52 26.77 -8.79
N ARG A 65 -51.37 27.34 -8.40
CA ARG A 65 -51.00 27.54 -6.99
C ARG A 65 -51.94 28.49 -6.26
N THR A 66 -52.36 29.58 -6.92
CA THR A 66 -53.33 30.53 -6.36
C THR A 66 -54.67 29.85 -6.09
N TRP A 67 -55.17 29.03 -7.04
CA TRP A 67 -56.39 28.25 -6.81
C TRP A 67 -56.23 27.18 -5.74
N LEU A 68 -55.08 26.54 -5.65
CA LEU A 68 -54.79 25.56 -4.59
C LEU A 68 -54.80 26.18 -3.19
N ALA A 69 -54.27 27.41 -3.07
CA ALA A 69 -54.24 28.18 -1.83
C ALA A 69 -55.62 28.67 -1.39
N ALA A 70 -56.58 28.82 -2.31
CA ALA A 70 -57.96 29.21 -2.04
C ALA A 70 -58.82 28.09 -1.39
N ALA A 71 -58.19 26.99 -0.94
CA ALA A 71 -58.81 25.84 -0.27
C ALA A 71 -60.03 25.23 -1.01
N PRO A 72 -59.83 24.77 -2.26
CA PRO A 72 -60.90 24.21 -3.08
C PRO A 72 -61.37 22.83 -2.57
N GLY A 73 -62.52 22.35 -3.04
CA GLY A 73 -63.07 21.04 -2.67
C GLY A 73 -62.15 19.87 -3.04
N HIS A 74 -62.37 18.68 -2.48
CA HIS A 74 -61.44 17.54 -2.64
C HIS A 74 -61.18 17.17 -4.11
N ALA A 75 -62.23 17.10 -4.95
CA ALA A 75 -62.11 16.79 -6.37
C ALA A 75 -61.38 17.90 -7.17
N GLU A 76 -61.60 19.16 -6.80
CA GLU A 76 -60.96 20.31 -7.43
C GLU A 76 -59.48 20.36 -7.09
N ARG A 77 -59.12 20.10 -5.83
CA ARG A 77 -57.73 19.96 -5.38
C ARG A 77 -57.00 18.84 -6.13
N GLN A 78 -57.61 17.66 -6.26
CA GLN A 78 -57.07 16.54 -7.03
C GLN A 78 -56.72 16.95 -8.47
N ARG A 79 -57.64 17.64 -9.14
CA ARG A 79 -57.45 18.11 -10.52
C ARG A 79 -56.35 19.15 -10.64
N ILE A 80 -56.36 20.17 -9.78
CA ILE A 80 -55.35 21.23 -9.75
C ILE A 80 -53.95 20.65 -9.51
N ILE A 81 -53.78 19.75 -8.53
CA ILE A 81 -52.46 19.14 -8.27
C ILE A 81 -52.02 18.29 -9.45
N SER A 82 -52.92 17.50 -10.05
CA SER A 82 -52.58 16.64 -11.20
C SER A 82 -52.04 17.45 -12.38
N ASP A 83 -52.72 18.54 -12.74
CA ASP A 83 -52.26 19.42 -13.82
C ASP A 83 -51.01 20.22 -13.45
N ALA A 84 -50.90 20.67 -12.20
CA ALA A 84 -49.71 21.39 -11.75
C ALA A 84 -48.46 20.50 -11.76
N VAL A 85 -48.59 19.23 -11.36
CA VAL A 85 -47.50 18.25 -11.43
C VAL A 85 -47.11 17.99 -12.89
N ALA A 86 -48.08 17.75 -13.77
CA ALA A 86 -47.83 17.49 -15.18
C ALA A 86 -47.12 18.68 -15.87
N ILE A 87 -47.60 19.90 -15.65
CA ILE A 87 -47.01 21.13 -16.22
C ILE A 87 -45.61 21.38 -15.64
N ALA A 88 -45.44 21.25 -14.31
CA ALA A 88 -44.14 21.47 -13.68
C ALA A 88 -43.08 20.47 -14.16
N ALA A 89 -43.44 19.19 -14.30
CA ALA A 89 -42.53 18.19 -14.82
C ALA A 89 -42.20 18.43 -16.32
N ALA A 90 -43.18 18.83 -17.13
CA ALA A 90 -42.98 19.15 -18.54
C ALA A 90 -42.06 20.38 -18.75
N ASP A 91 -42.11 21.35 -17.85
CA ASP A 91 -41.24 22.53 -17.82
C ASP A 91 -39.85 22.26 -17.19
N GLY A 92 -39.55 21.01 -16.83
CA GLY A 92 -38.27 20.62 -16.20
C GLY A 92 -38.15 21.02 -14.72
N ARG A 93 -39.22 21.52 -14.10
CA ARG A 93 -39.27 21.93 -12.68
C ARG A 93 -39.58 20.74 -11.77
N PHE A 94 -38.70 19.75 -11.76
CA PHE A 94 -38.92 18.48 -11.05
C PHE A 94 -39.08 18.63 -9.53
N ALA A 95 -38.32 19.54 -8.90
CA ALA A 95 -38.47 19.82 -7.46
C ALA A 95 -39.86 20.36 -7.11
N ASP A 96 -40.39 21.26 -7.93
CA ASP A 96 -41.72 21.81 -7.77
C ASP A 96 -42.81 20.75 -7.99
N ALA A 97 -42.63 19.91 -9.01
CA ALA A 97 -43.55 18.79 -9.29
C ALA A 97 -43.56 17.77 -8.14
N ALA A 98 -42.40 17.39 -7.61
CA ALA A 98 -42.29 16.49 -6.45
C ALA A 98 -42.92 17.11 -5.19
N ALA A 99 -42.67 18.40 -4.93
CA ALA A 99 -43.27 19.12 -3.80
C ALA A 99 -44.79 19.21 -3.90
N LEU A 100 -45.34 19.47 -5.09
CA LEU A 100 -46.78 19.45 -5.37
C LEU A 100 -47.37 18.06 -5.17
N GLY A 101 -46.68 17.02 -5.66
CA GLY A 101 -47.08 15.63 -5.49
C GLY A 101 -47.08 15.15 -4.04
N ARG A 102 -46.32 15.78 -3.14
CA ARG A 102 -46.35 15.50 -1.70
C ARG A 102 -47.51 16.14 -0.95
N GLN A 103 -48.30 17.03 -1.58
CA GLN A 103 -49.43 17.70 -0.91
C GLN A 103 -50.68 16.81 -0.76
N GLY A 104 -50.66 15.61 -1.35
CA GLY A 104 -51.66 14.56 -1.19
C GLY A 104 -51.08 13.21 -1.59
N PRO A 105 -51.74 12.08 -1.25
CA PRO A 105 -51.23 10.77 -1.66
C PRO A 105 -51.24 10.64 -3.19
N PRO A 106 -50.27 9.95 -3.82
CA PRO A 106 -50.30 9.71 -5.27
C PRO A 106 -51.58 9.04 -5.76
N ALA A 107 -52.24 8.25 -4.89
CA ALA A 107 -53.57 7.68 -5.15
C ALA A 107 -54.69 8.72 -5.32
N SER A 108 -54.51 9.97 -4.90
CA SER A 108 -55.48 11.05 -5.17
C SER A 108 -55.23 11.77 -6.50
N LEU A 109 -54.19 11.42 -7.27
CA LEU A 109 -53.92 12.08 -8.56
C LEU A 109 -54.66 11.39 -9.71
N HIS A 110 -54.90 12.15 -10.78
CA HIS A 110 -55.33 11.58 -12.05
C HIS A 110 -54.19 10.83 -12.74
N ASP A 111 -54.54 9.83 -13.54
CA ASP A 111 -53.57 8.88 -14.10
C ASP A 111 -52.48 9.54 -14.97
N TYR A 112 -52.82 10.61 -15.69
CA TYR A 112 -51.87 11.36 -16.52
C TYR A 112 -50.78 12.09 -15.71
N ALA A 113 -50.98 12.30 -14.40
CA ALA A 113 -50.02 12.96 -13.53
C ALA A 113 -49.08 11.98 -12.82
N LEU A 114 -49.40 10.68 -12.79
CA LEU A 114 -48.61 9.67 -12.11
C LEU A 114 -47.23 9.47 -12.75
N GLY A 115 -47.16 9.45 -14.09
CA GLY A 115 -45.89 9.36 -14.82
C GLY A 115 -44.98 10.59 -14.63
N PRO A 116 -45.49 11.82 -14.84
CA PRO A 116 -44.79 13.05 -14.50
C PRO A 116 -44.30 13.10 -13.04
N LEU A 117 -45.11 12.63 -12.09
CA LEU A 117 -44.72 12.55 -10.68
C LEU A 117 -43.58 11.56 -10.44
N ALA A 118 -43.67 10.35 -11.00
CA ALA A 118 -42.62 9.34 -10.88
C ALA A 118 -41.29 9.84 -11.47
N LEU A 119 -41.33 10.50 -12.63
CA LEU A 119 -40.18 11.13 -13.25
C LEU A 119 -39.59 12.25 -12.36
N ALA A 120 -40.45 13.13 -11.83
CA ALA A 120 -40.03 14.20 -10.95
C ALA A 120 -39.37 13.67 -9.68
N ALA A 121 -39.99 12.69 -9.03
CA ALA A 121 -39.47 12.03 -7.83
C ALA A 121 -38.11 11.38 -8.10
N ARG A 122 -37.94 10.71 -9.26
CA ARG A 122 -36.65 10.17 -9.68
C ARG A 122 -35.59 11.25 -9.83
N ARG A 123 -35.93 12.36 -10.51
CA ARG A 123 -35.01 13.48 -10.75
C ARG A 123 -34.62 14.21 -9.47
N THR A 124 -35.45 14.14 -8.43
CA THR A 124 -35.17 14.69 -7.10
C THR A 124 -34.64 13.65 -6.11
N GLN A 125 -34.37 12.42 -6.55
CA GLN A 125 -33.92 11.29 -5.71
C GLN A 125 -34.85 10.96 -4.53
N ASP A 126 -36.15 11.20 -4.70
CA ASP A 126 -37.18 10.89 -3.71
C ASP A 126 -37.73 9.47 -3.95
N LEU A 127 -36.97 8.46 -3.53
CA LEU A 127 -37.29 7.04 -3.78
C LEU A 127 -38.64 6.62 -3.21
N ALA A 128 -39.04 7.19 -2.07
CA ALA A 128 -40.33 6.88 -1.44
C ALA A 128 -41.50 7.38 -2.32
N LEU A 129 -41.48 8.66 -2.70
CA LEU A 129 -42.50 9.24 -3.57
C LEU A 129 -42.53 8.58 -4.95
N GLN A 130 -41.36 8.24 -5.48
CA GLN A 130 -41.23 7.52 -6.75
C GLN A 130 -41.91 6.14 -6.65
N GLY A 131 -41.63 5.38 -5.59
CA GLY A 131 -42.23 4.08 -5.33
C GLY A 131 -43.75 4.13 -5.18
N GLU A 132 -44.25 5.09 -4.39
CA GLU A 132 -45.70 5.28 -4.21
C GLU A 132 -46.40 5.63 -5.53
N ALA A 133 -45.84 6.57 -6.31
CA ALA A 133 -46.41 6.98 -7.59
C ALA A 133 -46.45 5.82 -8.60
N ILE A 134 -45.35 5.05 -8.71
CA ILE A 134 -45.26 3.90 -9.61
C ILE A 134 -46.21 2.78 -9.17
N ALA A 135 -46.34 2.51 -7.87
CA ALA A 135 -47.25 1.49 -7.36
C ALA A 135 -48.71 1.78 -7.75
N VAL A 136 -49.17 3.02 -7.57
CA VAL A 136 -50.51 3.45 -8.00
C VAL A 136 -50.63 3.38 -9.52
N TRP A 137 -49.62 3.82 -10.25
CA TRP A 137 -49.63 3.83 -11.71
C TRP A 137 -49.76 2.41 -12.29
N ARG A 138 -48.98 1.46 -11.78
CA ARG A 138 -49.05 0.05 -12.18
C ARG A 138 -50.36 -0.62 -11.77
N ALA A 139 -50.92 -0.27 -10.63
CA ALA A 139 -52.20 -0.83 -10.18
C ALA A 139 -53.36 -0.39 -11.07
N ARG A 140 -53.37 0.87 -11.54
CA ARG A 140 -54.45 1.43 -12.38
C ARG A 140 -54.27 1.13 -13.86
N LEU A 141 -53.03 1.17 -14.34
CA LEU A 141 -52.68 1.00 -15.74
C LEU A 141 -51.67 -0.14 -15.89
N PRO A 142 -52.05 -1.40 -15.61
CA PRO A 142 -51.13 -2.54 -15.61
C PRO A 142 -50.54 -2.85 -17.00
N ALA A 143 -51.19 -2.41 -18.08
CA ALA A 143 -50.69 -2.54 -19.45
C ALA A 143 -49.81 -1.36 -19.91
N SER A 144 -49.57 -0.36 -19.04
CA SER A 144 -48.74 0.80 -19.39
C SER A 144 -47.27 0.40 -19.47
N ARG A 145 -46.70 0.50 -20.68
CA ARG A 145 -45.26 0.30 -20.93
C ARG A 145 -44.40 1.28 -20.15
N ASP A 146 -44.83 2.54 -20.05
CA ASP A 146 -44.09 3.57 -19.31
C ASP A 146 -44.08 3.30 -17.80
N ALA A 147 -45.21 2.83 -17.24
CA ALA A 147 -45.28 2.44 -15.83
C ALA A 147 -44.37 1.24 -15.52
N GLN A 148 -44.32 0.26 -16.44
CA GLN A 148 -43.41 -0.87 -16.33
C GLN A 148 -41.94 -0.42 -16.40
N ARG A 149 -41.61 0.45 -17.36
CA ARG A 149 -40.25 0.99 -17.51
C ARG A 149 -39.77 1.72 -16.27
N GLU A 150 -40.60 2.60 -15.71
CA GLU A 150 -40.25 3.33 -14.49
C GLU A 150 -40.13 2.40 -13.28
N ALA A 151 -40.92 1.33 -13.21
CA ALA A 151 -40.80 0.32 -12.15
C ALA A 151 -39.44 -0.41 -12.19
N GLU A 152 -38.97 -0.83 -13.37
CA GLU A 152 -37.66 -1.48 -13.47
C GLU A 152 -36.50 -0.52 -13.15
N LEU A 153 -36.61 0.75 -13.57
CA LEU A 153 -35.61 1.77 -13.22
C LEU A 153 -35.57 2.04 -11.71
N LEU A 154 -36.73 2.06 -11.04
CA LEU A 154 -36.80 2.15 -9.59
C LEU A 154 -36.16 0.91 -8.95
N LEU A 155 -36.54 -0.29 -9.41
CA LEU A 155 -36.03 -1.56 -8.88
C LEU A 155 -34.49 -1.61 -8.94
N ALA A 156 -33.92 -1.20 -10.07
CA ALA A 156 -32.47 -1.11 -10.24
C ALA A 156 -31.83 -0.12 -9.26
N SER A 157 -32.40 1.08 -9.10
CA SER A 157 -31.92 2.08 -8.15
C SER A 157 -32.05 1.66 -6.68
N SER A 158 -32.98 0.73 -6.38
CA SER A 158 -33.20 0.17 -5.04
C SER A 158 -32.32 -1.04 -4.69
N GLY A 159 -31.34 -1.38 -5.54
CA GLY A 159 -30.36 -2.45 -5.27
C GLY A 159 -30.68 -3.81 -5.90
N ALA A 160 -31.68 -3.89 -6.78
CA ALA A 160 -32.06 -5.10 -7.50
C ALA A 160 -31.86 -4.96 -9.02
N ALA A 161 -30.74 -4.37 -9.44
CA ALA A 161 -30.45 -4.08 -10.85
C ALA A 161 -30.34 -5.33 -11.72
N SER A 162 -29.82 -6.46 -11.20
CA SER A 162 -29.81 -7.71 -11.95
C SER A 162 -31.23 -8.20 -12.28
N ALA A 163 -32.15 -8.18 -11.30
CA ALA A 163 -33.54 -8.57 -11.51
C ALA A 163 -34.24 -7.59 -12.48
N ALA A 164 -34.05 -6.29 -12.28
CA ALA A 164 -34.61 -5.26 -13.16
C ALA A 164 -34.18 -5.43 -14.63
N PHE A 165 -32.92 -5.77 -14.88
CA PHE A 165 -32.45 -6.03 -16.25
C PHE A 165 -33.05 -7.31 -16.83
N GLU A 166 -33.10 -8.40 -16.06
CA GLU A 166 -33.68 -9.68 -16.52
C GLU A 166 -35.18 -9.52 -16.84
N GLU A 167 -35.93 -8.82 -15.99
CA GLU A 167 -37.34 -8.53 -16.18
C GLU A 167 -37.58 -7.59 -17.37
N ALA A 168 -36.77 -6.53 -17.52
CA ALA A 168 -36.85 -5.63 -18.67
C ALA A 168 -36.53 -6.34 -20.00
N GLU A 169 -35.52 -7.21 -20.04
CA GLU A 169 -35.18 -7.98 -21.25
C GLU A 169 -36.26 -9.01 -21.58
N ALA A 170 -36.85 -9.66 -20.57
CA ALA A 170 -37.98 -10.57 -20.76
C ALA A 170 -39.23 -9.84 -21.28
N ALA A 171 -39.52 -8.66 -20.73
CA ALA A 171 -40.63 -7.82 -21.17
C ALA A 171 -40.46 -7.31 -22.59
N GLU A 172 -39.25 -6.87 -22.97
CA GLU A 172 -38.95 -6.47 -24.35
C GLU A 172 -39.05 -7.65 -25.32
N ARG A 173 -38.57 -8.85 -24.92
CA ARG A 173 -38.72 -10.07 -25.73
C ARG A 173 -40.18 -10.47 -25.93
N ALA A 174 -41.01 -10.32 -24.90
CA ALA A 174 -42.43 -10.63 -24.98
C ALA A 174 -43.21 -9.59 -25.81
N ASN A 175 -42.87 -8.31 -25.64
CA ASN A 175 -43.54 -7.17 -26.28
C ASN A 175 -42.51 -6.15 -26.78
N PRO A 176 -42.03 -6.27 -28.03
CA PRO A 176 -41.05 -5.33 -28.58
C PRO A 176 -41.50 -3.86 -28.53
N GLY A 177 -40.56 -2.98 -28.20
CA GLY A 177 -40.79 -1.55 -27.97
C GLY A 177 -41.37 -1.22 -26.59
N THR A 178 -41.19 -2.10 -25.59
CA THR A 178 -41.49 -1.79 -24.18
C THR A 178 -40.38 -0.96 -23.58
N PHE A 179 -39.12 -1.26 -23.94
CA PHE A 179 -37.94 -0.51 -23.51
C PHE A 179 -37.17 0.02 -24.72
N THR A 180 -36.62 1.23 -24.59
CA THR A 180 -35.67 1.73 -25.59
C THR A 180 -34.32 1.02 -25.41
N ALA A 181 -33.54 0.94 -26.50
CA ALA A 181 -32.20 0.34 -26.44
C ALA A 181 -31.30 1.02 -25.40
N LEU A 182 -31.42 2.34 -25.23
CA LEU A 182 -30.69 3.11 -24.22
C LEU A 182 -31.03 2.66 -22.80
N VAL A 183 -32.32 2.48 -22.50
CA VAL A 183 -32.76 2.02 -21.16
C VAL A 183 -32.31 0.60 -20.89
N LEU A 184 -32.42 -0.30 -21.87
CA LEU A 184 -31.90 -1.67 -21.73
C LEU A 184 -30.39 -1.70 -21.49
N CYS A 185 -29.61 -0.90 -22.21
CA CYS A 185 -28.17 -0.80 -21.99
C CYS A 185 -27.83 -0.20 -20.62
N THR A 186 -28.63 0.77 -20.14
CA THR A 186 -28.48 1.37 -18.80
C THR A 186 -28.73 0.32 -17.71
N LEU A 187 -29.84 -0.41 -17.80
CA LEU A 187 -30.16 -1.49 -16.85
C LEU A 187 -29.11 -2.61 -16.91
N GLN A 188 -28.62 -2.96 -18.10
CA GLN A 188 -27.56 -3.94 -18.27
C GLN A 188 -26.26 -3.50 -17.59
N GLN A 189 -25.86 -2.24 -17.74
CA GLN A 189 -24.68 -1.70 -17.08
C GLN A 189 -24.83 -1.76 -15.55
N GLN A 190 -25.98 -1.34 -15.01
CA GLN A 190 -26.25 -1.37 -13.57
C GLN A 190 -26.26 -2.80 -13.01
N ALA A 191 -26.85 -3.75 -13.75
CA ALA A 191 -26.84 -5.16 -13.41
C ALA A 191 -25.41 -5.72 -13.35
N LEU A 192 -24.56 -5.38 -14.31
CA LEU A 192 -23.16 -5.81 -14.34
C LEU A 192 -22.33 -5.16 -13.23
N ALA A 193 -22.58 -3.89 -12.89
CA ALA A 193 -21.95 -3.23 -11.75
C ALA A 193 -22.31 -3.89 -10.42
N GLN A 194 -23.56 -4.32 -10.26
CA GLN A 194 -24.00 -5.10 -9.10
C GLN A 194 -23.33 -6.48 -9.05
N GLN A 195 -23.29 -7.20 -10.16
CA GLN A 195 -22.62 -8.49 -10.26
C GLN A 195 -21.11 -8.36 -10.01
N LEU A 196 -20.47 -7.27 -10.44
CA LEU A 196 -19.08 -6.98 -10.14
C LEU A 196 -18.84 -6.89 -8.63
N ARG A 197 -19.67 -6.14 -7.89
CA ARG A 197 -19.55 -6.04 -6.43
C ARG A 197 -19.65 -7.41 -5.76
N TRP A 198 -20.57 -8.25 -6.20
CA TRP A 198 -20.69 -9.62 -5.69
C TRP A 198 -19.51 -10.51 -6.08
N ALA A 199 -18.99 -10.38 -7.30
CA ALA A 199 -17.84 -11.13 -7.77
C ALA A 199 -16.57 -10.79 -6.97
N VAL A 200 -16.41 -9.54 -6.53
CA VAL A 200 -15.32 -9.13 -5.64
C VAL A 200 -15.44 -9.80 -4.27
N LEU A 201 -16.63 -9.79 -3.66
CA LEU A 201 -16.86 -10.47 -2.38
C LEU A 201 -16.64 -11.98 -2.49
N GLU A 202 -17.16 -12.60 -3.55
CA GLU A 202 -16.97 -14.03 -3.80
C GLU A 202 -15.48 -14.37 -3.99
N ARG A 203 -14.69 -13.52 -4.66
CA ARG A 203 -13.25 -13.71 -4.79
C ARG A 203 -12.57 -13.85 -3.43
N ASP A 204 -12.96 -13.03 -2.47
CA ASP A 204 -12.31 -12.96 -1.16
C ASP A 204 -12.66 -14.18 -0.28
N GLU A 205 -13.80 -14.84 -0.52
CA GLU A 205 -14.25 -16.04 0.19
C GLU A 205 -13.76 -17.38 -0.42
N ARG A 206 -13.18 -17.35 -1.64
CA ARG A 206 -12.81 -18.55 -2.39
C ARG A 206 -11.29 -18.78 -2.41
N ILE A 207 -10.86 -19.94 -2.90
CA ILE A 207 -9.45 -20.30 -3.10
C ILE A 207 -9.21 -20.87 -4.51
N GLY A 208 -7.99 -20.76 -5.00
CA GLY A 208 -7.58 -21.26 -6.31
C GLY A 208 -8.26 -20.52 -7.47
N THR A 209 -8.39 -21.21 -8.60
CA THR A 209 -8.98 -20.64 -9.83
C THR A 209 -10.44 -20.22 -9.67
N ALA A 210 -11.17 -20.77 -8.70
CA ALA A 210 -12.55 -20.41 -8.42
C ALA A 210 -12.71 -18.96 -7.91
N ARG A 211 -11.66 -18.37 -7.31
CA ARG A 211 -11.65 -16.97 -6.83
C ARG A 211 -12.10 -15.97 -7.88
N VAL A 212 -11.67 -16.21 -9.11
CA VAL A 212 -11.73 -15.21 -10.17
C VAL A 212 -12.74 -15.56 -11.26
N ALA A 213 -13.42 -16.69 -11.15
CA ALA A 213 -14.39 -17.16 -12.14
C ALA A 213 -15.56 -16.20 -12.32
N ALA A 214 -16.09 -15.65 -11.22
CA ALA A 214 -17.17 -14.66 -11.27
C ALA A 214 -16.71 -13.35 -11.94
N LEU A 215 -15.48 -12.90 -11.65
CA LEU A 215 -14.88 -11.72 -12.28
C LEU A 215 -14.64 -11.93 -13.79
N ASP A 216 -14.18 -13.12 -14.19
CA ASP A 216 -14.01 -13.49 -15.60
C ASP A 216 -15.35 -13.48 -16.35
N LYS A 217 -16.41 -13.99 -15.73
CA LYS A 217 -17.77 -13.92 -16.27
C LYS A 217 -18.24 -12.48 -16.44
N VAL A 218 -18.07 -11.64 -15.43
CA VAL A 218 -18.44 -10.21 -15.48
C VAL A 218 -17.66 -9.50 -16.59
N LEU A 219 -16.35 -9.71 -16.71
CA LEU A 219 -15.51 -9.09 -17.75
C LEU A 219 -15.94 -9.50 -19.17
N ALA A 220 -16.33 -10.76 -19.36
CA ALA A 220 -16.87 -11.25 -20.64
C ALA A 220 -18.23 -10.61 -20.95
N GLN A 221 -19.13 -10.54 -19.96
CA GLN A 221 -20.44 -9.92 -20.12
C GLN A 221 -20.37 -8.41 -20.36
N GLN A 222 -19.44 -7.70 -19.70
CA GLN A 222 -19.16 -6.28 -19.97
C GLN A 222 -18.68 -6.05 -21.40
N GLN A 223 -17.85 -6.95 -21.96
CA GLN A 223 -17.41 -6.86 -23.35
C GLN A 223 -18.58 -7.02 -24.33
N ILE A 224 -19.49 -7.96 -24.06
CA ILE A 224 -20.70 -8.17 -24.86
C ILE A 224 -21.63 -6.95 -24.75
N ALA A 225 -21.81 -6.42 -23.54
CA ALA A 225 -22.62 -5.23 -23.29
C ALA A 225 -22.07 -3.98 -24.01
N LEU A 226 -20.74 -3.79 -24.02
CA LEU A 226 -20.10 -2.71 -24.78
C LEU A 226 -20.38 -2.83 -26.28
N ALA A 227 -20.25 -4.03 -26.85
CA ALA A 227 -20.54 -4.26 -28.27
C ALA A 227 -22.03 -4.01 -28.62
N ARG A 228 -22.95 -4.45 -27.76
CA ARG A 228 -24.40 -4.20 -27.90
C ARG A 228 -24.69 -2.70 -27.82
N LEU A 229 -24.07 -1.99 -26.88
CA LEU A 229 -24.20 -0.55 -26.71
C LEU A 229 -23.71 0.19 -27.96
N ASP A 230 -22.51 -0.13 -28.45
CA ASP A 230 -21.93 0.52 -29.62
C ASP A 230 -22.77 0.31 -30.89
N ALA A 231 -23.27 -0.91 -31.10
CA ALA A 231 -24.17 -1.22 -32.22
C ALA A 231 -25.52 -0.46 -32.13
N SER A 232 -26.04 -0.29 -30.91
CA SER A 232 -27.29 0.43 -30.67
C SER A 232 -27.11 1.95 -30.85
N ALA A 233 -25.99 2.48 -30.40
CA ALA A 233 -25.65 3.90 -30.49
C ALA A 233 -25.49 4.39 -31.94
N LEU A 234 -25.11 3.51 -32.88
CA LEU A 234 -25.06 3.85 -34.32
C LEU A 234 -26.43 4.23 -34.91
N HIS A 235 -27.51 3.79 -34.28
CA HIS A 235 -28.89 4.03 -34.71
C HIS A 235 -29.64 4.98 -33.77
N ALA A 236 -28.94 5.64 -32.85
CA ALA A 236 -29.53 6.50 -31.84
C ALA A 236 -29.95 7.87 -32.40
N ASP A 237 -30.99 8.46 -31.79
CA ASP A 237 -31.33 9.86 -32.00
C ASP A 237 -30.16 10.74 -31.53
N PRO A 238 -29.73 11.75 -32.32
CA PRO A 238 -28.73 12.72 -31.89
C PRO A 238 -29.03 13.37 -30.52
N ALA A 239 -30.30 13.52 -30.15
CA ALA A 239 -30.72 14.05 -28.85
C ALA A 239 -30.25 13.18 -27.66
N ASP A 240 -30.03 11.89 -27.86
CA ASP A 240 -29.60 10.94 -26.82
C ASP A 240 -28.07 10.75 -26.78
N ALA A 241 -27.30 11.44 -27.62
CA ALA A 241 -25.86 11.22 -27.77
C ALA A 241 -25.07 11.35 -26.45
N ASP A 242 -25.44 12.31 -25.59
CA ASP A 242 -24.85 12.45 -24.25
C ASP A 242 -25.16 11.27 -23.32
N ALA A 243 -26.38 10.74 -23.39
CA ALA A 243 -26.81 9.62 -22.56
C ALA A 243 -26.08 8.33 -22.98
N TRP A 244 -25.95 8.07 -24.29
CA TRP A 244 -25.16 6.95 -24.81
C TRP A 244 -23.68 7.05 -24.39
N ARG A 245 -23.07 8.23 -24.49
CA ARG A 245 -21.70 8.48 -24.00
C ARG A 245 -21.58 8.21 -22.50
N SER A 246 -22.57 8.62 -21.71
CA SER A 246 -22.58 8.43 -20.25
C SER A 246 -22.65 6.96 -19.87
N VAL A 247 -23.55 6.18 -20.47
CA VAL A 247 -23.67 4.73 -20.20
C VAL A 247 -22.40 3.99 -20.65
N ARG A 248 -21.84 4.35 -21.81
CA ARG A 248 -20.56 3.79 -22.28
C ARG A 248 -19.43 4.04 -21.27
N LEU A 249 -19.30 5.29 -20.80
CA LEU A 249 -18.27 5.68 -19.84
C LEU A 249 -18.41 4.94 -18.50
N GLN A 250 -19.63 4.77 -18.00
CA GLN A 250 -19.89 3.98 -16.78
C GLN A 250 -19.52 2.51 -16.97
N LEU A 251 -19.89 1.91 -18.10
CA LEU A 251 -19.57 0.52 -18.39
C LEU A 251 -18.04 0.30 -18.54
N GLN A 252 -17.32 1.24 -19.16
CA GLN A 252 -15.85 1.20 -19.23
C GLN A 252 -15.19 1.46 -17.86
N SER A 253 -15.78 2.31 -17.02
CA SER A 253 -15.35 2.56 -15.65
C SER A 253 -15.48 1.32 -14.77
N ASP A 254 -16.58 0.59 -14.90
CA ASP A 254 -16.78 -0.69 -14.18
C ASP A 254 -15.85 -1.78 -14.71
N ARG A 255 -15.56 -1.78 -16.01
CA ARG A 255 -14.57 -2.68 -16.61
C ARG A 255 -13.17 -2.42 -16.08
N LEU A 256 -12.79 -1.15 -15.91
CA LEU A 256 -11.52 -0.76 -15.32
C LEU A 256 -11.38 -1.33 -13.90
N LEU A 257 -12.41 -1.17 -13.06
CA LEU A 257 -12.46 -1.77 -11.72
C LEU A 257 -12.36 -3.31 -11.79
N ALA A 258 -13.13 -3.95 -12.67
CA ALA A 258 -13.12 -5.39 -12.83
C ALA A 258 -11.75 -5.95 -13.22
N LEU A 259 -11.00 -5.26 -14.09
CA LEU A 259 -9.64 -5.64 -14.46
C LEU A 259 -8.67 -5.57 -13.27
N VAL A 260 -8.77 -4.51 -12.45
CA VAL A 260 -7.93 -4.35 -11.25
C VAL A 260 -8.25 -5.44 -10.22
N GLU A 261 -9.52 -5.70 -9.95
CA GLU A 261 -9.94 -6.73 -8.99
C GLU A 261 -9.61 -8.15 -9.47
N ARG A 262 -9.54 -8.34 -10.80
CA ARG A 262 -9.14 -9.60 -11.43
C ARG A 262 -7.62 -9.86 -11.38
N GLY A 263 -6.83 -8.86 -10.99
CA GLY A 263 -5.37 -8.95 -10.99
C GLY A 263 -4.73 -8.70 -12.36
N ARG A 264 -5.39 -7.91 -13.22
CA ARG A 264 -4.93 -7.50 -14.56
C ARG A 264 -4.64 -5.98 -14.62
N PRO A 265 -3.72 -5.45 -13.78
CA PRO A 265 -3.48 -4.01 -13.69
C PRO A 265 -2.92 -3.41 -14.99
N ALA A 266 -2.10 -4.15 -15.76
CA ALA A 266 -1.57 -3.67 -17.04
C ALA A 266 -2.69 -3.35 -18.06
N ASP A 267 -3.70 -4.22 -18.15
CA ASP A 267 -4.86 -3.99 -19.03
C ASP A 267 -5.73 -2.83 -18.53
N ALA A 268 -5.85 -2.68 -17.21
CA ALA A 268 -6.54 -1.55 -16.60
C ALA A 268 -5.82 -0.22 -16.90
N ILE A 269 -4.49 -0.17 -16.80
CA ILE A 269 -3.70 1.02 -17.17
C ILE A 269 -3.91 1.36 -18.64
N ALA A 270 -3.84 0.38 -19.54
CA ALA A 270 -4.07 0.61 -20.96
C ALA A 270 -5.48 1.17 -21.25
N LEU A 271 -6.51 0.63 -20.57
CA LEU A 271 -7.88 1.14 -20.69
C LEU A 271 -8.00 2.58 -20.15
N TYR A 272 -7.39 2.87 -19.00
CA TYR A 272 -7.38 4.22 -18.43
C TYR A 272 -6.68 5.23 -19.37
N GLU A 273 -5.54 4.88 -19.93
CA GLU A 273 -4.78 5.74 -20.86
C GLU A 273 -5.57 6.02 -22.13
N ALA A 274 -6.29 5.03 -22.67
CA ALA A 274 -7.20 5.22 -23.81
C ALA A 274 -8.36 6.18 -23.47
N LEU A 275 -9.04 5.98 -22.34
CA LEU A 275 -10.14 6.85 -21.90
C LEU A 275 -9.70 8.29 -21.68
N ARG A 276 -8.48 8.47 -21.14
CA ARG A 276 -7.86 9.79 -20.96
C ARG A 276 -7.53 10.45 -22.30
N ALA A 277 -7.01 9.70 -23.27
CA ALA A 277 -6.69 10.22 -24.60
C ALA A 277 -7.95 10.70 -25.35
N ASP A 278 -9.09 10.04 -25.12
CA ASP A 278 -10.39 10.42 -25.65
C ASP A 278 -11.04 11.62 -24.92
N GLY A 279 -10.37 12.19 -23.92
CA GLY A 279 -10.87 13.32 -23.12
C GLY A 279 -11.99 12.96 -22.15
N SER A 280 -12.17 11.68 -21.81
CA SER A 280 -13.23 11.23 -20.91
C SER A 280 -12.96 11.63 -19.45
N ALA A 281 -13.94 12.24 -18.79
CA ALA A 281 -13.87 12.59 -17.37
C ALA A 281 -14.36 11.41 -16.50
N LEU A 282 -13.44 10.63 -15.97
CA LEU A 282 -13.77 9.44 -15.20
C LEU A 282 -14.37 9.75 -13.82
N PRO A 283 -15.34 8.95 -13.35
CA PRO A 283 -15.87 9.08 -11.99
C PRO A 283 -14.81 8.72 -10.94
N PRO A 284 -14.95 9.21 -9.68
CA PRO A 284 -13.95 9.03 -8.63
C PRO A 284 -13.54 7.57 -8.37
N TYR A 285 -14.50 6.64 -8.34
CA TYR A 285 -14.21 5.23 -8.11
C TYR A 285 -13.35 4.61 -9.24
N ALA A 286 -13.53 5.08 -10.48
CA ALA A 286 -12.75 4.64 -11.63
C ALA A 286 -11.33 5.23 -11.61
N LEU A 287 -11.18 6.49 -11.18
CA LEU A 287 -9.86 7.06 -10.90
C LEU A 287 -9.13 6.30 -9.78
N GLY A 288 -9.85 5.94 -8.71
CA GLY A 288 -9.33 5.08 -7.65
C GLY A 288 -8.89 3.70 -8.16
N ALA A 289 -9.65 3.09 -9.07
CA ALA A 289 -9.26 1.83 -9.72
C ALA A 289 -8.00 2.00 -10.58
N ALA A 290 -7.93 3.03 -11.44
CA ALA A 290 -6.71 3.34 -12.22
C ALA A 290 -5.50 3.53 -11.31
N ALA A 291 -5.65 4.30 -10.23
CA ALA A 291 -4.60 4.55 -9.25
C ALA A 291 -4.09 3.25 -8.61
N ARG A 292 -5.01 2.36 -8.20
CA ARG A 292 -4.66 1.01 -7.70
C ARG A 292 -3.93 0.18 -8.76
N ALA A 293 -4.30 0.28 -10.03
CA ALA A 293 -3.60 -0.41 -11.11
C ALA A 293 -2.13 0.04 -11.22
N PHE A 294 -1.88 1.35 -11.23
CA PHE A 294 -0.52 1.90 -11.22
C PHE A 294 0.27 1.47 -9.96
N ALA A 295 -0.35 1.50 -8.78
CA ALA A 295 0.29 1.06 -7.54
C ALA A 295 0.67 -0.43 -7.57
N GLN A 296 -0.21 -1.31 -8.09
CA GLN A 296 0.07 -2.75 -8.24
C GLN A 296 1.25 -3.04 -9.18
N GLU A 297 1.50 -2.16 -10.17
CA GLU A 297 2.63 -2.23 -11.11
C GLU A 297 3.88 -1.48 -10.62
N ARG A 298 3.95 -1.11 -9.33
CA ARG A 298 5.09 -0.36 -8.75
C ARG A 298 5.33 0.98 -9.46
N ARG A 299 4.23 1.67 -9.80
CA ARG A 299 4.20 3.02 -10.38
C ARG A 299 3.48 3.98 -9.46
N SER A 300 3.83 3.98 -8.17
CA SER A 300 3.13 4.79 -7.16
C SER A 300 3.18 6.30 -7.45
N VAL A 301 4.23 6.78 -8.11
CA VAL A 301 4.33 8.18 -8.57
C VAL A 301 3.15 8.56 -9.48
N ASP A 302 2.74 7.65 -10.38
CA ASP A 302 1.61 7.86 -11.28
C ASP A 302 0.26 7.65 -10.57
N ALA A 303 0.22 6.83 -9.52
CA ALA A 303 -0.98 6.53 -8.75
C ALA A 303 -1.45 7.72 -7.88
N VAL A 304 -0.50 8.44 -7.27
CA VAL A 304 -0.80 9.54 -6.33
C VAL A 304 -1.76 10.59 -6.88
N PRO A 305 -1.52 11.22 -8.06
CA PRO A 305 -2.44 12.26 -8.56
C PRO A 305 -3.85 11.72 -8.86
N LEU A 306 -3.97 10.43 -9.22
CA LEU A 306 -5.26 9.80 -9.48
C LEU A 306 -6.03 9.51 -8.19
N PHE A 307 -5.34 9.06 -7.15
CA PHE A 307 -5.94 8.94 -5.82
C PHE A 307 -6.35 10.29 -5.25
N GLU A 308 -5.51 11.34 -5.38
CA GLU A 308 -5.85 12.70 -4.95
C GLU A 308 -7.10 13.22 -5.68
N ALA A 309 -7.19 13.02 -7.00
CA ALA A 309 -8.36 13.38 -7.79
C ALA A 309 -9.61 12.57 -7.39
N ALA A 310 -9.46 11.28 -7.11
CA ALA A 310 -10.55 10.42 -6.64
C ALA A 310 -11.08 10.88 -5.27
N VAL A 311 -10.20 11.24 -4.33
CA VAL A 311 -10.61 11.80 -3.02
C VAL A 311 -11.32 13.13 -3.22
N ALA A 312 -10.77 14.04 -4.02
CA ALA A 312 -11.37 15.35 -4.27
C ALA A 312 -12.76 15.24 -4.92
N GLY A 313 -12.94 14.31 -5.86
CA GLY A 313 -14.22 14.10 -6.55
C GLY A 313 -15.26 13.34 -5.73
N SER A 314 -14.88 12.62 -4.67
CA SER A 314 -15.82 11.84 -3.83
C SER A 314 -16.51 12.68 -2.74
N GLY A 315 -15.94 13.83 -2.36
CA GLY A 315 -16.49 14.70 -1.31
C GLY A 315 -16.40 14.10 0.11
N PRO A 316 -17.13 14.68 1.09
CA PRO A 316 -17.02 14.29 2.51
C PRO A 316 -17.69 12.95 2.86
N ALA A 317 -18.36 12.31 1.90
CA ALA A 317 -19.10 11.06 2.11
C ALA A 317 -18.24 9.79 1.93
N LEU A 318 -16.95 9.94 1.56
CA LEU A 318 -16.04 8.81 1.40
C LEU A 318 -15.74 8.18 2.78
N PRO A 319 -16.09 6.91 3.03
CA PRO A 319 -15.86 6.24 4.31
C PRO A 319 -14.37 6.19 4.67
N ALA A 320 -14.02 6.24 5.96
CA ALA A 320 -12.62 6.19 6.38
C ALA A 320 -11.90 4.90 5.93
N ALA A 321 -12.65 3.80 5.85
CA ALA A 321 -12.17 2.49 5.42
C ALA A 321 -12.13 2.32 3.88
N ASP A 322 -12.47 3.36 3.11
CA ASP A 322 -12.51 3.23 1.65
C ASP A 322 -11.11 2.91 1.08
N PRO A 323 -10.99 1.93 0.15
CA PRO A 323 -9.73 1.57 -0.49
C PRO A 323 -8.98 2.73 -1.15
N ILE A 324 -9.67 3.81 -1.54
CA ILE A 324 -9.06 5.03 -2.09
C ILE A 324 -8.17 5.71 -1.03
N TYR A 325 -8.64 5.84 0.21
CA TYR A 325 -7.84 6.46 1.28
C TYR A 325 -6.64 5.61 1.66
N GLN A 326 -6.85 4.29 1.79
CA GLN A 326 -5.78 3.35 2.07
C GLN A 326 -4.73 3.35 0.95
N GLY A 327 -5.17 3.31 -0.31
CA GLY A 327 -4.31 3.39 -1.49
C GLY A 327 -3.50 4.68 -1.55
N LEU A 328 -4.12 5.83 -1.28
CA LEU A 328 -3.44 7.12 -1.24
C LEU A 328 -2.38 7.19 -0.13
N ALA A 329 -2.73 6.73 1.07
CA ALA A 329 -1.80 6.73 2.21
C ALA A 329 -0.54 5.91 1.91
N TYR A 330 -0.70 4.71 1.33
CA TYR A 330 0.44 3.88 0.92
C TYR A 330 1.19 4.45 -0.28
N ALA A 331 0.51 5.03 -1.27
CA ALA A 331 1.17 5.66 -2.40
C ALA A 331 2.03 6.88 -1.97
N TYR A 332 1.58 7.64 -0.96
CA TYR A 332 2.38 8.69 -0.34
C TYR A 332 3.63 8.13 0.35
N LEU A 333 3.50 7.05 1.13
CA LEU A 333 4.65 6.39 1.73
C LEU A 333 5.64 5.90 0.68
N ASP A 334 5.14 5.24 -0.38
CA ASP A 334 5.94 4.71 -1.49
C ASP A 334 6.62 5.78 -2.32
N THR A 335 6.17 7.03 -2.26
CA THR A 335 6.78 8.17 -2.96
C THR A 335 7.57 9.13 -2.04
N GLY A 336 7.70 8.80 -0.75
CA GLY A 336 8.41 9.64 0.23
C GLY A 336 7.67 10.92 0.67
N ARG A 337 6.36 10.99 0.38
CA ARG A 337 5.43 12.08 0.75
C ARG A 337 4.85 11.87 2.16
N PHE A 338 5.75 11.74 3.15
CA PHE A 338 5.39 11.29 4.50
C PHE A 338 4.49 12.26 5.26
N GLU A 339 4.69 13.57 5.09
CA GLU A 339 3.90 14.60 5.73
C GLU A 339 2.47 14.62 5.18
N GLU A 340 2.30 14.39 3.87
CA GLU A 340 0.98 14.27 3.26
C GLU A 340 0.25 13.00 3.71
N ALA A 341 0.97 11.88 3.89
CA ALA A 341 0.39 10.68 4.48
C ALA A 341 -0.08 10.91 5.93
N ASP A 342 0.72 11.62 6.72
CA ASP A 342 0.40 11.94 8.12
C ASP A 342 -0.81 12.89 8.22
N ALA A 343 -0.84 13.92 7.37
CA ALA A 343 -1.94 14.88 7.28
C ALA A 343 -3.25 14.21 6.79
N LEU A 344 -3.15 13.31 5.81
CA LEU A 344 -4.31 12.53 5.34
C LEU A 344 -4.90 11.71 6.48
N LEU A 345 -4.07 10.98 7.22
CA LEU A 345 -4.55 10.17 8.35
C LEU A 345 -5.09 11.02 9.48
N ALA A 346 -4.48 12.18 9.79
CA ALA A 346 -5.01 13.09 10.80
C ALA A 346 -6.42 13.60 10.44
N ARG A 347 -6.66 13.86 9.14
CA ARG A 347 -7.99 14.23 8.65
C ARG A 347 -8.99 13.09 8.77
N ILE A 348 -8.58 11.87 8.43
CA ILE A 348 -9.43 10.67 8.57
C ILE A 348 -9.78 10.45 10.04
N GLU A 349 -8.78 10.40 10.94
CA GLU A 349 -8.98 10.23 12.38
C GLU A 349 -9.90 11.34 12.97
N GLY A 350 -9.72 12.59 12.55
CA GLY A 350 -10.56 13.70 13.00
C GLY A 350 -12.01 13.64 12.52
N ALA A 351 -12.26 12.99 11.38
CA ALA A 351 -13.61 12.78 10.83
C ALA A 351 -14.29 11.53 11.39
N THR A 352 -13.55 10.65 12.06
CA THR A 352 -14.01 9.33 12.49
C THR A 352 -14.02 9.23 14.03
N PRO A 353 -15.06 9.71 14.72
CA PRO A 353 -15.14 9.62 16.18
C PRO A 353 -15.29 8.16 16.64
N ALA A 354 -14.85 7.85 17.87
CA ALA A 354 -14.91 6.50 18.44
C ALA A 354 -16.33 5.94 18.61
N THR A 355 -17.33 6.82 18.73
CA THR A 355 -18.75 6.46 18.84
C THR A 355 -19.58 7.19 17.79
N LEU A 356 -20.60 6.52 17.26
CA LEU A 356 -21.51 7.11 16.26
C LEU A 356 -22.41 8.16 16.91
N ARG A 357 -22.30 9.42 16.47
CA ARG A 357 -23.01 10.57 17.06
C ARG A 357 -24.53 10.51 16.89
N LEU A 358 -25.00 9.94 15.78
CA LEU A 358 -26.42 9.90 15.42
C LEU A 358 -27.00 8.47 15.46
N ALA A 359 -26.32 7.54 16.13
CA ALA A 359 -26.84 6.19 16.25
C ALA A 359 -28.14 6.16 17.08
N PRO A 360 -29.05 5.20 16.78
CA PRO A 360 -30.28 5.03 17.55
C PRO A 360 -30.01 4.72 19.04
N GLU A 361 -28.82 4.19 19.35
CA GLU A 361 -28.33 3.98 20.72
C GLU A 361 -27.11 4.87 20.99
N ALA A 362 -27.16 5.62 22.09
CA ALA A 362 -26.05 6.49 22.49
C ALA A 362 -24.82 5.65 22.89
N GLY A 363 -23.65 6.02 22.38
CA GLY A 363 -22.40 5.32 22.68
C GLY A 363 -22.12 4.09 21.80
N LEU A 364 -22.91 3.86 20.75
CA LEU A 364 -22.64 2.80 19.77
C LEU A 364 -21.22 2.98 19.18
N PRO A 365 -20.33 1.97 19.28
CA PRO A 365 -18.98 2.06 18.73
C PRO A 365 -18.98 2.31 17.23
N ASN A 366 -18.04 3.13 16.76
CA ASN A 366 -17.83 3.35 15.34
C ASN A 366 -16.80 2.35 14.80
N GLY A 367 -17.23 1.42 13.94
CA GLY A 367 -16.32 0.46 13.31
C GLY A 367 -15.21 1.11 12.49
N GLU A 368 -15.48 2.26 11.88
CA GLU A 368 -14.48 3.00 11.10
C GLU A 368 -13.33 3.56 11.97
N TYR A 369 -13.58 3.79 13.26
CA TYR A 369 -12.54 4.26 14.18
C TYR A 369 -11.44 3.21 14.31
N THR A 370 -11.81 1.94 14.40
CA THR A 370 -10.89 0.80 14.47
C THR A 370 -10.01 0.71 13.22
N GLU A 371 -10.60 0.91 12.03
CA GLU A 371 -9.87 0.92 10.75
C GLU A 371 -8.88 2.07 10.65
N ALA A 372 -9.29 3.30 11.01
CA ALA A 372 -8.40 4.45 11.02
C ALA A 372 -7.20 4.24 11.98
N ASN A 373 -7.44 3.63 13.14
CA ASN A 373 -6.38 3.28 14.08
C ASN A 373 -5.41 2.22 13.54
N GLY A 374 -5.93 1.22 12.82
CA GLY A 374 -5.12 0.22 12.11
C GLY A 374 -4.24 0.84 11.04
N MET A 375 -4.81 1.72 10.20
CA MET A 375 -4.07 2.48 9.19
C MET A 375 -2.94 3.31 9.82
N ARG A 376 -3.19 3.96 10.96
CA ARG A 376 -2.17 4.71 11.69
C ARG A 376 -1.04 3.82 12.19
N ALA A 377 -1.36 2.63 12.72
CA ALA A 377 -0.35 1.68 13.17
C ALA A 377 0.53 1.19 12.00
N MET A 378 -0.06 0.93 10.82
CA MET A 378 0.69 0.58 9.62
C MET A 378 1.57 1.74 9.11
N LEU A 379 1.08 2.99 9.15
CA LEU A 379 1.88 4.17 8.80
C LEU A 379 3.12 4.31 9.70
N LEU A 380 2.99 3.99 10.98
CA LEU A 380 4.12 3.97 11.91
C LEU A 380 5.15 2.89 11.55
N LEU A 381 4.72 1.69 11.12
CA LEU A 381 5.64 0.65 10.64
C LEU A 381 6.38 1.08 9.38
N TYR A 382 5.66 1.46 8.33
CA TYR A 382 6.27 1.86 7.06
C TYR A 382 7.05 3.18 7.15
N GLY A 383 6.78 3.99 8.18
CA GLY A 383 7.51 5.19 8.53
C GLY A 383 8.72 4.99 9.45
N ASP A 384 9.20 3.75 9.64
CA ASP A 384 10.38 3.42 10.46
C ASP A 384 10.24 3.85 11.94
N ARG A 385 9.01 3.89 12.45
CA ARG A 385 8.65 4.18 13.86
C ARG A 385 8.20 2.91 14.57
N HIS A 386 8.99 1.84 14.48
CA HIS A 386 8.59 0.48 14.86
C HIS A 386 8.22 0.34 16.34
N ALA A 387 8.95 0.98 17.27
CA ALA A 387 8.62 0.94 18.70
C ALA A 387 7.23 1.53 19.03
N LEU A 388 6.82 2.59 18.31
CA LEU A 388 5.48 3.17 18.46
C LEU A 388 4.42 2.25 17.85
N ALA A 389 4.71 1.68 16.68
CA ALA A 389 3.83 0.74 16.03
C ALA A 389 3.60 -0.53 16.88
N GLN A 390 4.66 -1.13 17.45
CA GLN A 390 4.55 -2.32 18.30
C GLN A 390 3.62 -2.06 19.50
N ARG A 391 3.78 -0.92 20.19
CA ARG A 391 2.89 -0.53 21.29
C ARG A 391 1.44 -0.34 20.82
N ARG A 392 1.24 0.28 19.66
CA ARG A 392 -0.12 0.48 19.10
C ARG A 392 -0.76 -0.84 18.70
N PHE A 393 -0.03 -1.74 18.04
CA PHE A 393 -0.55 -3.06 17.70
C PHE A 393 -0.83 -3.90 18.94
N ALA A 394 -0.02 -3.82 20.00
CA ALA A 394 -0.32 -4.50 21.26
C ALA A 394 -1.66 -4.06 21.87
N LEU A 395 -1.99 -2.76 21.81
CA LEU A 395 -3.30 -2.25 22.22
C LEU A 395 -4.42 -2.77 21.30
N LEU A 396 -4.25 -2.64 19.99
CA LEU A 396 -5.25 -3.07 19.00
C LEU A 396 -5.56 -4.56 19.07
N THR A 397 -4.55 -5.41 19.27
CA THR A 397 -4.74 -6.86 19.46
C THR A 397 -5.36 -7.18 20.82
N GLY A 398 -5.21 -6.31 21.83
CA GLY A 398 -5.89 -6.45 23.11
C GLY A 398 -7.39 -6.12 23.02
N GLU A 399 -7.75 -5.10 22.23
CA GLU A 399 -9.14 -4.66 22.03
C GLU A 399 -9.90 -5.57 21.05
N ALA A 400 -9.24 -6.03 19.98
CA ALA A 400 -9.82 -6.88 18.94
C ALA A 400 -8.92 -8.09 18.62
N PRO A 401 -8.86 -9.10 19.51
CA PRO A 401 -7.92 -10.22 19.38
C PRO A 401 -8.15 -11.11 18.15
N LEU A 402 -9.36 -11.13 17.58
CA LEU A 402 -9.70 -11.89 16.37
C LEU A 402 -9.59 -11.06 15.08
N ASN A 403 -9.04 -9.85 15.13
CA ASN A 403 -8.80 -9.05 13.93
C ASN A 403 -7.48 -9.51 13.27
N ALA A 404 -7.60 -10.20 12.14
CA ALA A 404 -6.47 -10.73 11.38
C ALA A 404 -5.45 -9.65 10.97
N GLY A 405 -5.92 -8.46 10.58
CA GLY A 405 -5.07 -7.34 10.18
C GLY A 405 -4.21 -6.81 11.34
N PHE A 406 -4.76 -6.76 12.55
CA PHE A 406 -4.01 -6.33 13.73
C PHE A 406 -2.99 -7.36 14.19
N ALA A 407 -3.37 -8.64 14.17
CA ALA A 407 -2.44 -9.73 14.44
C ALA A 407 -1.31 -9.79 13.39
N ALA A 408 -1.62 -9.59 12.10
CA ALA A 408 -0.62 -9.49 11.04
C ALA A 408 0.31 -8.29 11.24
N GLY A 409 -0.23 -7.11 11.59
CA GLY A 409 0.55 -5.92 11.90
C GLY A 409 1.45 -6.11 13.13
N ALA A 410 0.98 -6.82 14.15
CA ALA A 410 1.77 -7.21 15.31
C ALA A 410 2.91 -8.18 14.92
N GLY A 411 2.65 -9.16 14.06
CA GLY A 411 3.70 -10.04 13.52
C GLY A 411 4.77 -9.26 12.74
N LEU A 412 4.34 -8.38 11.83
CA LEU A 412 5.23 -7.49 11.08
C LEU A 412 6.04 -6.58 11.99
N ALA A 413 5.47 -6.07 13.09
CA ALA A 413 6.17 -5.24 14.05
C ALA A 413 7.34 -5.99 14.70
N GLU A 414 7.19 -7.26 15.10
CA GLU A 414 8.32 -8.05 15.63
C GLU A 414 9.40 -8.27 14.56
N ARG A 415 8.97 -8.57 13.33
CA ARG A 415 9.88 -8.78 12.21
C ARG A 415 10.78 -7.56 11.93
N LEU A 416 10.16 -6.38 11.88
CA LEU A 416 10.87 -5.10 11.66
C LEU A 416 11.69 -4.64 12.87
N ARG A 417 11.53 -5.30 14.02
CA ARG A 417 12.29 -5.06 15.25
C ARG A 417 13.41 -6.07 15.50
N ASP A 418 13.84 -6.80 14.46
CA ASP A 418 14.88 -7.85 14.54
C ASP A 418 14.49 -9.03 15.45
N HIS A 419 13.18 -9.34 15.59
CA HIS A 419 12.65 -10.50 16.33
C HIS A 419 11.99 -11.58 15.43
N PRO A 420 12.79 -12.29 14.61
CA PRO A 420 12.28 -13.32 13.70
C PRO A 420 11.54 -14.48 14.37
N GLU A 421 11.94 -14.95 15.56
CA GLU A 421 11.21 -16.01 16.27
C GLU A 421 9.83 -15.54 16.76
N ALA A 422 9.77 -14.36 17.39
CA ALA A 422 8.49 -13.80 17.84
C ALA A 422 7.54 -13.49 16.67
N SER A 423 8.08 -13.00 15.55
CA SER A 423 7.32 -12.81 14.30
C SER A 423 6.73 -14.12 13.79
N LEU A 424 7.57 -15.16 13.68
CA LEU A 424 7.13 -16.48 13.20
C LEU A 424 6.01 -17.04 14.08
N ALA A 425 6.18 -17.03 15.40
CA ALA A 425 5.15 -17.52 16.33
C ALA A 425 3.81 -16.78 16.19
N ARG A 426 3.83 -15.46 15.97
CA ARG A 426 2.61 -14.66 15.73
C ARG A 426 1.92 -15.04 14.43
N TYR A 427 2.68 -15.24 13.35
CA TYR A 427 2.11 -15.64 12.07
C TYR A 427 1.65 -17.10 12.05
N GLU A 428 2.29 -18.00 12.81
CA GLU A 428 1.81 -19.37 13.00
C GLU A 428 0.44 -19.38 13.70
N ALA A 429 0.29 -18.59 14.79
CA ALA A 429 -1.00 -18.44 15.46
C ALA A 429 -2.05 -17.83 14.53
N LEU A 430 -1.71 -16.75 13.81
CA LEU A 430 -2.61 -16.12 12.85
C LEU A 430 -3.04 -17.09 11.74
N ALA A 431 -2.13 -17.91 11.23
CA ALA A 431 -2.43 -18.89 10.19
C ALA A 431 -3.32 -20.04 10.70
N ALA A 432 -3.35 -20.31 12.01
CA ALA A 432 -4.26 -21.27 12.61
C ALA A 432 -5.70 -20.74 12.65
N ASP A 433 -5.87 -19.46 12.99
CA ASP A 433 -7.19 -18.81 13.10
C ASP A 433 -7.75 -18.37 11.73
N HIS A 434 -6.86 -17.95 10.81
CA HIS A 434 -7.21 -17.43 9.49
C HIS A 434 -6.45 -18.17 8.36
N PRO A 435 -6.68 -19.48 8.16
CA PRO A 435 -5.87 -20.32 7.27
C PRO A 435 -5.99 -19.96 5.78
N HIS A 436 -7.00 -19.18 5.39
CA HIS A 436 -7.25 -18.77 4.01
C HIS A 436 -6.94 -17.29 3.73
N ASP A 437 -6.60 -16.51 4.75
CA ASP A 437 -6.25 -15.09 4.56
C ASP A 437 -4.91 -14.95 3.83
N ILE A 438 -4.92 -14.27 2.68
CA ILE A 438 -3.73 -14.14 1.82
C ILE A 438 -2.65 -13.32 2.52
N GLY A 439 -3.02 -12.28 3.28
CA GLY A 439 -2.09 -11.42 3.99
C GLY A 439 -1.35 -12.16 5.10
N ALA A 440 -2.09 -12.94 5.89
CA ALA A 440 -1.58 -13.84 6.93
C ALA A 440 -0.62 -14.86 6.35
N ARG A 441 -1.02 -15.56 5.27
CA ARG A 441 -0.18 -16.57 4.60
C ARG A 441 1.09 -15.95 4.01
N ALA A 442 0.98 -14.78 3.38
CA ALA A 442 2.14 -14.07 2.84
C ALA A 442 3.11 -13.62 3.95
N GLY A 443 2.58 -13.06 5.04
CA GLY A 443 3.36 -12.66 6.20
C GLY A 443 4.06 -13.84 6.88
N HIS A 444 3.38 -15.00 6.97
CA HIS A 444 3.97 -16.23 7.49
C HIS A 444 5.14 -16.73 6.63
N VAL A 445 5.01 -16.71 5.30
CA VAL A 445 6.15 -17.03 4.41
C VAL A 445 7.32 -16.09 4.65
N GLU A 446 7.09 -14.77 4.75
CA GLU A 446 8.18 -13.82 5.02
C GLU A 446 8.82 -14.06 6.40
N ALA A 447 8.03 -14.39 7.43
CA ALA A 447 8.56 -14.73 8.75
C ALA A 447 9.38 -16.04 8.74
N LEU A 448 8.98 -17.05 7.96
CA LEU A 448 9.76 -18.27 7.77
C LEU A 448 11.10 -17.99 7.06
N LEU A 449 11.11 -17.09 6.06
CA LEU A 449 12.35 -16.66 5.40
C LEU A 449 13.30 -15.97 6.38
N ASP A 450 12.80 -15.05 7.21
CA ASP A 450 13.60 -14.34 8.22
C ASP A 450 14.09 -15.27 9.33
N ALA A 451 13.31 -16.32 9.65
CA ALA A 451 13.70 -17.37 10.58
C ALA A 451 14.63 -18.43 9.97
N GLY A 452 14.98 -18.36 8.69
CA GLY A 452 15.85 -19.34 8.02
C GLY A 452 15.20 -20.69 7.73
N GLU A 453 13.88 -20.79 7.82
CA GLU A 453 13.09 -22.02 7.54
C GLU A 453 12.70 -22.10 6.06
N PHE A 454 13.71 -22.08 5.17
CA PHE A 454 13.49 -21.90 3.73
C PHE A 454 12.65 -22.99 3.07
N ARG A 455 12.80 -24.25 3.50
CA ARG A 455 12.00 -25.37 2.94
C ARG A 455 10.51 -25.15 3.22
N GLU A 456 10.16 -24.80 4.45
CA GLU A 456 8.77 -24.54 4.80
C GLU A 456 8.26 -23.26 4.14
N ALA A 457 9.08 -22.21 4.09
CA ALA A 457 8.76 -20.98 3.37
C ALA A 457 8.43 -21.27 1.89
N ARG A 458 9.23 -22.11 1.22
CA ARG A 458 8.98 -22.52 -0.17
C ARG A 458 7.67 -23.28 -0.31
N ARG A 459 7.42 -24.31 0.51
CA ARG A 459 6.17 -25.10 0.45
C ARG A 459 4.93 -24.21 0.63
N ARG A 460 4.95 -23.33 1.63
CA ARG A 460 3.85 -22.40 1.93
C ARG A 460 3.65 -21.39 0.81
N ALA A 461 4.74 -20.87 0.24
CA ALA A 461 4.68 -19.91 -0.85
C ALA A 461 4.19 -20.53 -2.16
N GLU A 462 4.64 -21.73 -2.52
CA GLU A 462 4.15 -22.47 -3.70
C GLU A 462 2.66 -22.77 -3.58
N SER A 463 2.19 -23.18 -2.38
CA SER A 463 0.76 -23.34 -2.11
C SER A 463 -0.01 -22.02 -2.24
N LEU A 464 0.51 -20.92 -1.72
CA LEU A 464 -0.13 -19.61 -1.84
C LEU A 464 -0.15 -19.10 -3.30
N GLU A 465 0.92 -19.35 -4.06
CA GLU A 465 0.99 -19.04 -5.49
C GLU A 465 -0.02 -19.85 -6.31
N ALA A 466 -0.27 -21.11 -5.96
CA ALA A 466 -1.31 -21.91 -6.58
C ALA A 466 -2.73 -21.42 -6.23
N ASP A 467 -2.93 -20.97 -4.99
CA ASP A 467 -4.25 -20.55 -4.49
C ASP A 467 -4.65 -19.13 -4.90
N ALA A 468 -3.68 -18.23 -5.11
CA ALA A 468 -3.93 -16.81 -5.41
C ALA A 468 -2.90 -16.19 -6.40
N PRO A 469 -2.69 -16.78 -7.60
CA PRO A 469 -1.70 -16.29 -8.57
C PRO A 469 -2.03 -14.89 -9.13
N ASP A 470 -3.30 -14.49 -9.07
CA ASP A 470 -3.84 -13.21 -9.55
C ASP A 470 -3.47 -12.03 -8.65
N THR A 471 -3.04 -12.28 -7.40
CA THR A 471 -2.83 -11.22 -6.41
C THR A 471 -1.44 -10.57 -6.53
N ALA A 472 -1.38 -9.23 -6.55
CA ALA A 472 -0.12 -8.49 -6.63
C ALA A 472 0.83 -8.76 -5.44
N GLN A 473 0.27 -8.93 -4.23
CA GLN A 473 1.01 -9.29 -3.02
C GLN A 473 1.74 -10.64 -3.17
N VAL A 474 1.09 -11.65 -3.76
CA VAL A 474 1.68 -12.98 -3.96
C VAL A 474 2.80 -12.92 -5.00
N ARG A 475 2.62 -12.15 -6.08
CA ARG A 475 3.69 -11.88 -7.05
C ARG A 475 4.89 -11.18 -6.42
N ASP A 476 4.65 -10.26 -5.48
CA ASP A 476 5.71 -9.56 -4.75
C ASP A 476 6.48 -10.49 -3.81
N LEU A 477 5.75 -11.32 -3.06
CA LEU A 477 6.32 -12.36 -2.21
C LEU A 477 7.22 -13.31 -3.02
N ALA A 478 6.75 -13.74 -4.20
CA ALA A 478 7.53 -14.60 -5.08
C ALA A 478 8.84 -13.95 -5.54
N ARG A 479 8.85 -12.64 -5.81
CA ARG A 479 10.07 -11.88 -6.12
C ARG A 479 11.01 -11.80 -4.93
N LYS A 480 10.50 -11.49 -3.73
CA LYS A 480 11.29 -11.44 -2.49
C LYS A 480 11.91 -12.80 -2.16
N ARG A 481 11.13 -13.89 -2.24
CA ARG A 481 11.63 -15.26 -2.04
C ARG A 481 12.76 -15.56 -3.01
N ARG A 482 12.57 -15.32 -4.32
CA ARG A 482 13.60 -15.53 -5.34
C ARG A 482 14.87 -14.73 -5.06
N ALA A 483 14.77 -13.49 -4.61
CA ALA A 483 15.95 -12.68 -4.26
C ALA A 483 16.65 -13.14 -2.97
N ALA A 484 15.91 -13.73 -2.02
CA ALA A 484 16.45 -14.25 -0.77
C ALA A 484 17.15 -15.62 -0.95
N THR A 485 16.60 -16.48 -1.82
CA THR A 485 17.05 -17.87 -2.00
C THR A 485 17.84 -18.10 -3.29
N GLY A 486 17.80 -17.18 -4.25
CA GLY A 486 18.49 -17.27 -5.54
C GLY A 486 20.00 -17.05 -5.46
N PRO A 487 20.71 -17.18 -6.60
CA PRO A 487 22.13 -16.91 -6.68
C PRO A 487 22.44 -15.43 -6.39
N ARG A 488 23.63 -15.15 -5.88
CA ARG A 488 23.99 -13.79 -5.43
C ARG A 488 25.45 -13.49 -5.71
N LEU A 489 25.71 -12.25 -6.12
CA LEU A 489 27.04 -11.64 -6.15
C LEU A 489 27.13 -10.56 -5.08
N ASP A 490 28.12 -10.70 -4.21
CA ASP A 490 28.53 -9.68 -3.25
C ASP A 490 29.93 -9.19 -3.62
N LEU A 491 30.17 -7.88 -3.57
CA LEU A 491 31.45 -7.25 -3.88
C LEU A 491 31.72 -6.11 -2.91
N ASP A 492 32.90 -6.16 -2.29
CA ASP A 492 33.43 -5.13 -1.41
C ASP A 492 34.77 -4.65 -1.97
N ALA A 493 34.84 -3.37 -2.30
CA ALA A 493 36.05 -2.73 -2.80
C ALA A 493 36.43 -1.56 -1.90
N GLU A 494 37.71 -1.45 -1.58
CA GLU A 494 38.27 -0.36 -0.80
C GLU A 494 39.61 0.05 -1.40
N ALA A 495 39.90 1.35 -1.41
CA ALA A 495 41.23 1.86 -1.66
C ALA A 495 41.56 2.97 -0.66
N ALA A 496 42.79 3.00 -0.19
CA ALA A 496 43.25 3.98 0.77
C ALA A 496 44.63 4.54 0.44
N SER A 497 44.91 5.74 0.93
CA SER A 497 46.19 6.41 0.80
C SER A 497 46.54 7.24 2.04
N GLY A 498 47.83 7.36 2.33
CA GLY A 498 48.33 7.89 3.61
C GLY A 498 48.31 6.81 4.70
N GLY A 499 49.02 7.03 5.81
CA GLY A 499 49.20 6.00 6.84
C GLY A 499 50.43 5.11 6.60
N ALA A 500 51.60 5.73 6.45
CA ALA A 500 52.85 5.05 6.07
C ALA A 500 53.24 3.89 7.02
N ALA A 501 52.79 3.95 8.28
CA ALA A 501 52.93 2.88 9.26
C ALA A 501 52.31 1.54 8.80
N ILE A 502 51.23 1.56 8.00
CA ILE A 502 50.59 0.37 7.43
C ILE A 502 50.92 0.23 5.94
N ALA A 503 50.52 1.22 5.13
CA ALA A 503 50.77 1.28 3.70
C ALA A 503 50.63 2.72 3.18
N ASN A 504 51.44 3.11 2.19
CA ASN A 504 51.34 4.44 1.57
C ASN A 504 50.11 4.55 0.68
N ARG A 505 49.84 3.47 -0.07
CA ARG A 505 48.67 3.30 -0.95
C ARG A 505 48.30 1.83 -0.93
N GLU A 506 47.01 1.54 -0.85
CA GLU A 506 46.49 0.18 -0.94
C GLU A 506 45.13 0.15 -1.65
N TRP A 507 44.81 -0.98 -2.25
CA TRP A 507 43.46 -1.31 -2.64
C TRP A 507 43.19 -2.80 -2.43
N ARG A 508 41.93 -3.13 -2.17
CA ARG A 508 41.43 -4.49 -2.02
C ARG A 508 40.05 -4.59 -2.66
N VAL A 509 39.82 -5.70 -3.35
CA VAL A 509 38.51 -6.12 -3.84
C VAL A 509 38.26 -7.53 -3.33
N ALA A 510 37.23 -7.69 -2.51
CA ALA A 510 36.69 -8.98 -2.13
C ALA A 510 35.39 -9.21 -2.91
N SER A 511 35.21 -10.41 -3.44
CA SER A 511 33.98 -10.82 -4.11
C SER A 511 33.55 -12.20 -3.65
N ARG A 512 32.23 -12.40 -3.57
CA ARG A 512 31.61 -13.69 -3.28
C ARG A 512 30.51 -13.96 -4.28
N LEU A 513 30.62 -15.06 -5.00
CA LEU A 513 29.59 -15.58 -5.88
C LEU A 513 28.99 -16.81 -5.22
N SER A 514 27.70 -16.75 -4.87
CA SER A 514 26.97 -17.86 -4.25
C SER A 514 25.90 -18.40 -5.20
N SER A 515 25.72 -19.72 -5.22
CA SER A 515 24.58 -20.36 -5.88
C SER A 515 23.26 -19.98 -5.19
N GLY A 516 22.14 -20.29 -5.86
CA GLY A 516 20.86 -20.41 -5.14
C GLY A 516 20.90 -21.55 -4.12
N LEU A 517 19.91 -21.59 -3.23
CA LEU A 517 19.74 -22.69 -2.29
C LEU A 517 19.45 -24.00 -3.03
N ILE A 518 20.26 -25.01 -2.76
CA ILE A 518 20.12 -26.40 -3.19
C ILE A 518 19.47 -27.16 -2.03
N ASP A 519 18.37 -27.87 -2.30
CA ASP A 519 17.56 -28.55 -1.27
C ASP A 519 17.12 -27.62 -0.12
N ASP A 520 16.91 -26.33 -0.42
CA ASP A 520 16.52 -25.27 0.52
C ASP A 520 17.49 -25.04 1.70
N GLU A 521 18.66 -25.67 1.72
CA GLU A 521 19.60 -25.60 2.85
C GLU A 521 21.04 -25.33 2.43
N TRP A 522 21.45 -25.74 1.21
CA TRP A 522 22.86 -25.73 0.81
C TRP A 522 23.17 -24.64 -0.22
N ARG A 523 24.36 -24.04 -0.15
CA ARG A 523 24.93 -23.22 -1.23
C ARG A 523 26.35 -23.68 -1.53
N ILE A 524 26.70 -23.65 -2.80
CA ILE A 524 28.10 -23.63 -3.24
C ILE A 524 28.48 -22.17 -3.44
N PHE A 525 29.66 -21.77 -3.01
CA PHE A 525 30.15 -20.41 -3.23
C PHE A 525 31.61 -20.40 -3.67
N TYR A 526 31.98 -19.32 -4.36
CA TYR A 526 33.34 -18.95 -4.68
C TYR A 526 33.65 -17.60 -4.04
N ASP A 527 34.72 -17.55 -3.25
CA ASP A 527 35.26 -16.33 -2.66
C ASP A 527 36.55 -15.95 -3.39
N GLN A 528 36.73 -14.67 -3.66
CA GLN A 528 37.98 -14.12 -4.17
C GLN A 528 38.36 -12.85 -3.42
N VAL A 529 39.65 -12.71 -3.12
CA VAL A 529 40.24 -11.48 -2.63
C VAL A 529 41.42 -11.13 -3.51
N LEU A 530 41.39 -9.91 -4.06
CA LEU A 530 42.48 -9.30 -4.79
C LEU A 530 42.92 -8.06 -4.03
N GLY A 531 44.20 -7.76 -4.00
CA GLY A 531 44.67 -6.53 -3.43
C GLY A 531 46.11 -6.23 -3.76
N ARG A 532 46.46 -4.96 -3.63
CA ARG A 532 47.83 -4.48 -3.80
C ARG A 532 48.10 -3.37 -2.80
N ALA A 533 49.34 -3.30 -2.33
CA ALA A 533 49.81 -2.16 -1.56
C ALA A 533 51.25 -1.79 -1.88
N ASP A 534 51.52 -0.50 -1.77
CA ASP A 534 52.86 0.07 -1.81
C ASP A 534 53.19 0.58 -0.40
N THR A 535 54.30 0.10 0.18
CA THR A 535 54.76 0.43 1.54
C THR A 535 56.16 1.04 1.50
N SER A 536 56.67 1.52 2.63
CA SER A 536 58.09 1.92 2.73
C SER A 536 59.05 0.76 2.48
N ASP A 537 58.58 -0.48 2.68
CA ASP A 537 59.42 -1.68 2.71
C ASP A 537 59.30 -2.47 1.39
N GLY A 538 58.54 -1.94 0.42
CA GLY A 538 58.32 -2.52 -0.90
C GLY A 538 56.84 -2.61 -1.29
N ASN A 539 56.59 -3.29 -2.41
CA ASN A 539 55.25 -3.46 -2.98
C ASN A 539 54.77 -4.90 -2.79
N GLY A 540 53.51 -5.06 -2.38
CA GLY A 540 52.85 -6.36 -2.19
C GLY A 540 51.66 -6.54 -3.12
N ASN A 541 51.48 -7.75 -3.63
CA ASN A 541 50.28 -8.17 -4.36
C ASN A 541 49.72 -9.42 -3.70
N TRP A 542 48.39 -9.47 -3.54
CA TRP A 542 47.68 -10.59 -2.93
C TRP A 542 46.51 -11.00 -3.80
N ALA A 543 46.46 -12.28 -4.12
CA ALA A 543 45.35 -12.91 -4.80
C ALA A 543 45.04 -14.23 -4.11
N ARG A 544 43.83 -14.36 -3.58
CA ARG A 544 43.34 -15.56 -2.91
C ARG A 544 41.98 -15.92 -3.46
N GLY A 545 41.82 -17.16 -3.90
CA GLY A 545 40.54 -17.72 -4.34
C GLY A 545 40.16 -18.91 -3.47
N GLY A 546 38.87 -19.16 -3.29
CA GLY A 546 38.39 -20.31 -2.54
C GLY A 546 37.02 -20.78 -3.00
N ILE A 547 36.77 -22.07 -2.86
CA ILE A 547 35.46 -22.68 -3.11
C ILE A 547 35.00 -23.29 -1.79
N GLY A 548 33.71 -23.10 -1.49
CA GLY A 548 33.13 -23.59 -0.26
C GLY A 548 31.69 -24.03 -0.38
N LEU A 549 31.23 -24.63 0.72
CA LEU A 549 29.86 -25.05 0.95
C LEU A 549 29.32 -24.31 2.16
N ALA A 550 28.09 -23.83 2.07
CA ALA A 550 27.32 -23.30 3.18
C ALA A 550 26.08 -24.16 3.39
N TRP A 551 25.78 -24.49 4.64
CA TRP A 551 24.56 -25.14 5.09
C TRP A 551 23.81 -24.19 6.02
N GLN A 552 22.53 -23.98 5.78
CA GLN A 552 21.69 -23.12 6.59
C GLN A 552 20.34 -23.77 6.83
N ARG A 553 19.92 -23.82 8.10
CA ARG A 553 18.59 -24.29 8.49
C ARG A 553 18.14 -23.67 9.79
N GLY A 554 17.04 -22.91 9.72
CA GLY A 554 16.44 -22.26 10.87
C GLY A 554 17.42 -21.36 11.61
N ARG A 555 17.86 -21.83 12.78
CA ARG A 555 18.78 -21.12 13.68
C ARG A 555 20.27 -21.28 13.35
N TRP A 556 20.63 -22.14 12.40
CA TRP A 556 22.02 -22.48 12.12
C TRP A 556 22.46 -22.03 10.73
N LEU A 557 23.70 -21.54 10.66
CA LEU A 557 24.48 -21.40 9.43
C LEU A 557 25.86 -22.02 9.70
N ALA A 558 26.34 -22.88 8.81
CA ALA A 558 27.68 -23.44 8.86
C ALA A 558 28.32 -23.36 7.47
N GLU A 559 29.55 -22.85 7.39
CA GLU A 559 30.29 -22.73 6.14
C GLU A 559 31.67 -23.38 6.27
N GLY A 560 32.14 -23.97 5.18
CA GLY A 560 33.49 -24.49 5.05
C GLY A 560 34.03 -24.23 3.65
N ALA A 561 35.27 -23.77 3.53
CA ALA A 561 35.90 -23.48 2.25
C ALA A 561 37.36 -23.95 2.22
N VAL A 562 37.81 -24.38 1.05
CA VAL A 562 39.24 -24.58 0.75
C VAL A 562 39.71 -23.42 -0.12
N GLN A 563 40.88 -22.89 0.20
CA GLN A 563 41.37 -21.65 -0.37
C GLN A 563 42.81 -21.82 -0.85
N HIS A 564 43.16 -21.04 -1.89
CA HIS A 564 44.51 -20.94 -2.39
C HIS A 564 44.93 -19.48 -2.58
N SER A 565 46.09 -19.13 -2.02
CA SER A 565 46.74 -17.82 -2.09
C SER A 565 48.00 -17.89 -2.96
N ASN A 566 48.22 -16.84 -3.75
CA ASN A 566 49.41 -16.72 -4.61
C ASN A 566 50.71 -16.53 -3.82
N THR A 567 50.64 -16.08 -2.57
CA THR A 567 51.79 -15.73 -1.72
C THR A 567 51.58 -16.15 -0.26
N GLY A 568 52.63 -16.00 0.56
CA GLY A 568 52.60 -16.30 1.99
C GLY A 568 52.91 -17.77 2.33
N PRO A 569 53.01 -18.10 3.63
CA PRO A 569 53.38 -19.44 4.10
C PRO A 569 52.20 -20.43 4.11
N TYR A 570 50.97 -19.93 4.18
CA TYR A 570 49.74 -20.73 4.25
C TYR A 570 48.98 -20.72 2.92
N ARG A 571 49.71 -20.97 1.81
CA ARG A 571 49.17 -20.83 0.45
C ARG A 571 47.94 -21.67 0.20
N THR A 572 47.86 -22.87 0.78
CA THR A 572 46.64 -23.68 0.77
C THR A 572 46.12 -23.74 2.19
N SER A 573 44.91 -23.25 2.38
CA SER A 573 44.28 -23.11 3.70
C SER A 573 42.82 -23.53 3.64
N ALA A 574 42.21 -23.65 4.81
CA ALA A 574 40.78 -23.84 4.95
C ALA A 574 40.20 -22.72 5.81
N ALA A 575 38.94 -22.39 5.58
CA ALA A 575 38.16 -21.49 6.43
C ALA A 575 36.86 -22.16 6.84
N ALA A 576 36.38 -21.81 8.02
CA ALA A 576 35.11 -22.29 8.55
C ALA A 576 34.39 -21.17 9.31
N ARG A 577 33.06 -21.19 9.27
CA ARG A 577 32.19 -20.29 10.03
C ARG A 577 31.00 -21.07 10.55
N VAL A 578 30.60 -20.81 11.79
CA VAL A 578 29.34 -21.29 12.35
C VAL A 578 28.64 -20.13 13.03
N ASP A 579 27.39 -19.89 12.66
CA ASP A 579 26.49 -18.96 13.35
C ASP A 579 25.31 -19.72 13.94
N TYR A 580 24.94 -19.34 15.16
CA TYR A 580 23.79 -19.90 15.87
C TYR A 580 22.95 -18.79 16.50
N ARG A 581 21.66 -18.75 16.16
CA ARG A 581 20.67 -17.90 16.82
C ARG A 581 19.99 -18.70 17.94
N ALA A 582 20.33 -18.40 19.19
CA ALA A 582 19.72 -19.09 20.34
C ALA A 582 18.25 -18.66 20.56
N GLY A 583 17.93 -17.44 20.11
CA GLY A 583 16.59 -16.84 20.02
C GLY A 583 16.72 -15.43 19.48
N ASP A 584 15.68 -14.60 19.62
CA ASP A 584 15.67 -13.22 19.09
C ASP A 584 16.82 -12.36 19.66
N ALA A 585 17.16 -12.58 20.93
CA ALA A 585 18.11 -11.73 21.64
C ALA A 585 19.58 -12.15 21.52
N TRP A 586 19.90 -13.42 21.23
CA TRP A 586 21.28 -13.93 21.32
C TRP A 586 21.71 -14.60 20.02
N ARG A 587 22.79 -14.09 19.43
CA ARG A 587 23.46 -14.68 18.26
C ARG A 587 24.91 -14.97 18.62
N LEU A 588 25.33 -16.20 18.37
CA LEU A 588 26.68 -16.70 18.64
C LEU A 588 27.38 -16.98 17.31
N SER A 589 28.65 -16.67 17.21
CA SER A 589 29.46 -16.99 16.02
C SER A 589 30.83 -17.56 16.39
N ALA A 590 31.32 -18.46 15.55
CA ALA A 590 32.67 -18.98 15.61
C ALA A 590 33.27 -18.99 14.21
N THR A 591 34.51 -18.51 14.06
CA THR A 591 35.20 -18.41 12.77
C THR A 591 36.61 -18.94 12.86
N PHE A 592 37.08 -19.50 11.74
CA PHE A 592 38.47 -19.89 11.52
C PHE A 592 38.85 -19.55 10.09
N ASP A 593 40.01 -18.91 9.87
CA ASP A 593 40.61 -18.73 8.55
C ASP A 593 42.09 -19.10 8.64
N GLY A 594 42.52 -20.11 7.88
CA GLY A 594 43.90 -20.60 7.90
C GLY A 594 44.93 -19.64 7.29
N ASP A 595 44.50 -18.56 6.63
CA ASP A 595 45.35 -17.49 6.09
C ASP A 595 44.66 -16.12 6.25
N SER A 596 44.63 -15.54 7.46
CA SER A 596 43.83 -14.35 7.82
C SER A 596 43.82 -13.25 6.74
N LYS A 597 42.63 -12.70 6.48
CA LYS A 597 42.44 -11.55 5.59
C LYS A 597 42.96 -10.23 6.21
N GLU A 598 43.05 -10.17 7.54
CA GLU A 598 43.33 -8.97 8.35
C GLU A 598 44.82 -8.70 8.58
N LEU A 599 45.71 -9.38 7.84
CA LEU A 599 47.16 -9.17 7.95
C LEU A 599 47.58 -7.79 7.42
N PRO A 600 48.44 -7.06 8.16
CA PRO A 600 49.10 -5.85 7.65
C PRO A 600 49.92 -6.15 6.39
N TRP A 601 49.93 -5.21 5.43
CA TRP A 601 50.67 -5.38 4.17
C TRP A 601 52.16 -5.60 4.36
N LYS A 602 52.78 -4.90 5.31
CA LYS A 602 54.19 -5.10 5.66
C LYS A 602 54.49 -6.54 6.09
N ALA A 603 53.58 -7.18 6.84
CA ALA A 603 53.71 -8.59 7.23
C ALA A 603 53.64 -9.51 5.98
N ARG A 604 52.69 -9.24 5.07
CA ARG A 604 52.56 -10.01 3.82
C ARG A 604 53.80 -9.87 2.92
N ILE A 605 54.35 -8.67 2.79
CA ILE A 605 55.59 -8.40 2.02
C ILE A 605 56.77 -9.16 2.63
N ALA A 606 56.87 -9.21 3.96
CA ALA A 606 57.84 -10.00 4.70
C ALA A 606 57.58 -11.53 4.67
N ARG A 607 56.61 -12.00 3.89
CA ARG A 607 56.19 -13.42 3.77
C ARG A 607 55.70 -14.03 5.10
N ILE A 608 55.11 -13.22 5.95
CA ILE A 608 54.48 -13.64 7.20
C ILE A 608 52.98 -13.84 6.96
N GLY A 609 52.44 -14.97 7.40
CA GLY A 609 51.00 -15.28 7.40
C GLY A 609 50.47 -15.45 8.82
N ALA A 610 49.14 -15.49 9.01
CA ALA A 610 48.54 -15.83 10.30
C ALA A 610 47.30 -16.68 10.13
N ARG A 611 47.05 -17.55 11.12
CA ARG A 611 45.76 -18.24 11.28
C ARG A 611 44.88 -17.41 12.18
N ASP A 612 43.62 -17.22 11.77
CA ASP A 612 42.61 -16.42 12.46
C ASP A 612 41.61 -17.33 13.15
N THR A 613 41.32 -17.07 14.42
CA THR A 613 40.23 -17.72 15.16
C THR A 613 39.41 -16.67 15.88
N GLY A 614 38.11 -16.67 15.64
CA GLY A 614 37.18 -15.71 16.22
C GLY A 614 36.03 -16.37 16.97
N LEU A 615 35.61 -15.75 18.07
CA LEU A 615 34.36 -16.06 18.76
C LEU A 615 33.57 -14.76 18.95
N GLY A 616 32.27 -14.79 18.68
CA GLY A 616 31.40 -13.62 18.77
C GLY A 616 30.13 -13.90 19.55
N VAL A 617 29.69 -12.90 20.32
CA VAL A 617 28.38 -12.85 20.97
C VAL A 617 27.72 -11.54 20.60
N ASN A 618 26.53 -11.59 20.02
CA ASN A 618 25.71 -10.43 19.72
C ASN A 618 24.41 -10.51 20.52
N TYR A 619 24.20 -9.53 21.39
CA TYR A 619 22.97 -9.32 22.12
C TYR A 619 22.12 -8.26 21.41
N VAL A 620 21.05 -8.72 20.78
CA VAL A 620 20.08 -7.90 20.05
C VAL A 620 18.93 -7.55 20.99
N VAL A 621 18.74 -6.27 21.25
CA VAL A 621 17.56 -5.82 22.01
C VAL A 621 16.41 -5.57 21.06
N ASP A 622 16.70 -4.88 19.95
CA ASP A 622 15.78 -4.62 18.84
C ASP A 622 16.56 -4.02 17.63
N GLU A 623 15.85 -3.50 16.63
CA GLU A 623 16.42 -2.85 15.44
C GLU A 623 17.22 -1.57 15.76
N SER A 624 16.97 -0.97 16.94
CA SER A 624 17.55 0.28 17.40
C SER A 624 18.71 0.08 18.36
N ARG A 625 18.79 -1.05 19.07
CA ARG A 625 19.84 -1.32 20.07
C ARG A 625 20.46 -2.71 19.95
N ARG A 626 21.79 -2.75 19.87
CA ARG A 626 22.57 -4.01 19.91
C ARG A 626 23.93 -3.85 20.58
N PHE A 627 24.42 -4.96 21.11
CA PHE A 627 25.72 -5.09 21.75
C PHE A 627 26.47 -6.27 21.15
N GLU A 628 27.72 -6.07 20.79
CA GLU A 628 28.56 -7.08 20.15
C GLU A 628 29.86 -7.21 20.95
N LEU A 629 30.21 -8.44 21.30
CA LEU A 629 31.49 -8.78 21.92
C LEU A 629 32.19 -9.80 21.03
N GLN A 630 33.41 -9.50 20.61
CA GLN A 630 34.21 -10.34 19.73
C GLN A 630 35.58 -10.59 20.35
N TRP A 631 35.97 -11.85 20.43
CA TRP A 631 37.33 -12.26 20.75
C TRP A 631 38.00 -12.78 19.49
N GLN A 632 39.22 -12.32 19.23
CA GLN A 632 40.01 -12.74 18.07
C GLN A 632 41.40 -13.20 18.50
N ARG A 633 41.89 -14.26 17.86
CA ARG A 633 43.25 -14.76 18.02
C ARG A 633 43.92 -14.94 16.67
N LEU A 634 45.04 -14.26 16.48
CA LEU A 634 45.90 -14.35 15.32
C LEU A 634 47.21 -15.07 15.69
N ASP A 635 47.45 -16.21 15.08
CA ASP A 635 48.66 -17.04 15.25
C ASP A 635 49.56 -16.90 14.01
N PHE A 636 50.60 -16.08 14.14
CA PHE A 636 51.47 -15.69 13.03
C PHE A 636 52.58 -16.72 12.80
N SER A 637 52.99 -16.87 11.54
CA SER A 637 54.06 -17.80 11.13
C SER A 637 55.45 -17.41 11.65
N ASP A 638 55.64 -16.18 12.10
CA ASP A 638 56.87 -15.66 12.71
C ASP A 638 56.94 -15.89 14.24
N GLY A 639 55.99 -16.65 14.78
CA GLY A 639 55.90 -16.97 16.21
C GLY A 639 55.15 -15.92 17.05
N ASN A 640 54.68 -14.81 16.46
CA ASN A 640 53.83 -13.86 17.16
C ASN A 640 52.43 -14.44 17.40
N LEU A 641 51.85 -14.10 18.55
CA LEU A 641 50.48 -14.49 18.92
C LEU A 641 49.75 -13.27 19.44
N ARG A 642 48.75 -12.80 18.69
CA ARG A 642 47.94 -11.64 19.06
C ARG A 642 46.56 -12.08 19.48
N ASN A 643 46.11 -11.63 20.64
CA ASN A 643 44.74 -11.80 21.11
C ASN A 643 44.09 -10.43 21.25
N GLY A 644 42.89 -10.27 20.69
CA GLY A 644 42.08 -9.07 20.74
C GLY A 644 40.73 -9.35 21.39
N LEU A 645 40.19 -8.35 22.07
CA LEU A 645 38.82 -8.32 22.54
C LEU A 645 38.21 -6.99 22.13
N ASP A 646 37.11 -7.03 21.40
CA ASP A 646 36.40 -5.88 20.87
C ASP A 646 34.95 -5.89 21.35
N PHE A 647 34.50 -4.73 21.84
CA PHE A 647 33.14 -4.47 22.24
C PHE A 647 32.55 -3.36 21.39
N THR A 648 31.35 -3.57 20.86
CA THR A 648 30.60 -2.55 20.12
C THR A 648 29.20 -2.40 20.72
N TRP A 649 28.79 -1.17 21.00
CA TRP A 649 27.40 -0.81 21.29
C TRP A 649 26.88 0.11 20.19
N ARG A 650 25.68 -0.17 19.68
CA ARG A 650 24.98 0.67 18.70
C ARG A 650 23.61 1.05 19.25
N GLU A 651 23.28 2.32 19.15
CA GLU A 651 22.00 2.89 19.57
C GLU A 651 21.45 3.84 18.51
N ARG A 652 20.23 3.61 18.03
CA ARG A 652 19.48 4.55 17.20
C ARG A 652 18.56 5.39 18.08
N TRP A 653 18.89 6.68 18.20
CA TRP A 653 18.16 7.62 19.06
C TRP A 653 16.95 8.23 18.37
N ILE A 654 17.10 8.52 17.07
CA ILE A 654 16.05 9.14 16.26
C ILE A 654 15.78 8.21 15.08
N SER A 655 14.51 7.83 14.92
CA SER A 655 14.01 7.06 13.79
C SER A 655 12.77 7.76 13.24
N THR A 656 12.92 8.34 12.06
CA THR A 656 11.83 8.96 11.29
C THR A 656 11.95 8.49 9.85
N PRO A 657 10.90 8.62 9.03
CA PRO A 657 10.95 8.17 7.64
C PRO A 657 12.04 8.88 6.81
N ARG A 658 12.34 10.15 7.13
CA ARG A 658 13.33 10.96 6.40
C ARG A 658 14.70 11.00 7.03
N PHE A 659 14.80 10.80 8.35
CA PHE A 659 16.03 11.03 9.08
C PHE A 659 16.24 10.00 10.20
N GLN A 660 17.48 9.53 10.31
CA GLN A 660 17.92 8.66 11.39
C GLN A 660 19.20 9.21 12.02
N LEU A 661 19.29 9.12 13.35
CA LEU A 661 20.48 9.45 14.12
C LEU A 661 20.88 8.26 14.99
N GLU A 662 22.12 7.79 14.82
CA GLU A 662 22.67 6.63 15.51
C GLU A 662 24.02 6.98 16.15
N THR A 663 24.30 6.39 17.30
CA THR A 663 25.64 6.38 17.89
C THR A 663 26.19 4.96 17.93
N ARG A 664 27.51 4.84 17.73
CA ARG A 664 28.25 3.61 17.90
C ARG A 664 29.45 3.85 18.80
N LEU A 665 29.57 3.11 19.89
CA LEU A 665 30.77 3.06 20.70
C LEU A 665 31.51 1.76 20.38
N GLY A 666 32.72 1.87 19.85
CA GLY A 666 33.64 0.75 19.72
C GLY A 666 34.74 0.88 20.76
N ALA A 667 35.04 -0.18 21.51
CA ALA A 667 36.15 -0.25 22.43
C ALA A 667 36.87 -1.58 22.27
N GLY A 668 38.19 -1.54 22.11
CA GLY A 668 38.99 -2.73 21.86
C GLY A 668 40.25 -2.74 22.72
N ALA A 669 40.77 -3.93 23.00
CA ALA A 669 42.08 -4.11 23.60
C ALA A 669 42.75 -5.34 23.01
N SER A 670 44.04 -5.23 22.70
CA SER A 670 44.81 -6.37 22.20
C SER A 670 46.15 -6.53 22.89
N ARG A 671 46.68 -7.75 22.83
CA ARG A 671 47.99 -8.12 23.34
C ARG A 671 48.68 -9.03 22.34
N GLY A 672 49.83 -8.59 21.84
CA GLY A 672 50.76 -9.37 21.02
C GLY A 672 51.86 -10.00 21.87
N ARG A 673 52.65 -10.91 21.27
CA ARG A 673 53.95 -11.28 21.83
C ARG A 673 54.92 -10.14 21.59
N GLN A 674 55.74 -9.87 22.60
CA GLN A 674 56.79 -8.86 22.49
C GLN A 674 57.94 -9.45 21.69
N GLN A 675 58.02 -9.07 20.42
CA GLN A 675 59.11 -9.42 19.51
C GLN A 675 59.33 -8.27 18.52
N GLU A 676 60.54 -8.20 17.97
CA GLU A 676 60.81 -7.33 16.84
C GLU A 676 60.09 -7.90 15.60
N ALA A 677 59.28 -7.09 14.94
CA ALA A 677 58.45 -7.50 13.81
C ALA A 677 58.56 -6.47 12.69
N ALA A 678 58.52 -6.93 11.43
CA ALA A 678 58.57 -6.07 10.25
C ALA A 678 57.26 -5.30 9.98
N TYR A 679 56.29 -5.35 10.90
CA TYR A 679 54.96 -4.77 10.78
C TYR A 679 54.55 -4.16 12.12
N PHE A 680 53.50 -3.33 12.08
CA PHE A 680 52.94 -2.73 13.30
C PHE A 680 52.40 -3.82 14.24
N ASN A 681 53.12 -4.08 15.33
CA ASN A 681 52.84 -5.13 16.31
C ASN A 681 52.98 -4.61 17.75
N PRO A 682 52.05 -3.77 18.24
CA PRO A 682 52.12 -3.26 19.60
C PRO A 682 52.01 -4.41 20.62
N PRO A 683 52.89 -4.48 21.65
CA PRO A 683 52.81 -5.54 22.66
C PRO A 683 51.47 -5.53 23.41
N ARG A 684 50.92 -4.34 23.67
CA ARG A 684 49.57 -4.12 24.18
C ARG A 684 49.03 -2.81 23.64
N ASP A 685 47.76 -2.81 23.28
CA ASP A 685 47.03 -1.61 22.92
C ASP A 685 45.58 -1.64 23.41
N ALA A 686 44.97 -0.46 23.44
CA ALA A 686 43.55 -0.29 23.70
C ALA A 686 43.01 0.92 22.95
N SER A 687 41.79 0.82 22.44
CA SER A 687 41.11 1.88 21.73
C SER A 687 39.70 2.10 22.28
N ALA A 688 39.22 3.33 22.17
CA ALA A 688 37.81 3.66 22.36
C ALA A 688 37.44 4.75 21.35
N LEU A 689 36.38 4.53 20.57
CA LEU A 689 35.90 5.43 19.53
C LEU A 689 34.38 5.54 19.61
N LEU A 690 33.90 6.76 19.83
CA LEU A 690 32.48 7.08 19.70
C LEU A 690 32.24 7.69 18.31
N THR A 691 31.33 7.11 17.56
CA THR A 691 30.93 7.56 16.23
C THR A 691 29.46 7.95 16.23
N VAL A 692 29.15 9.13 15.69
CA VAL A 692 27.79 9.59 15.42
C VAL A 692 27.51 9.45 13.93
N ARG A 693 26.40 8.81 13.56
CA ARG A 693 25.92 8.67 12.18
C ARG A 693 24.60 9.40 12.02
N ALA A 694 24.54 10.32 11.06
CA ALA A 694 23.32 10.97 10.61
C ALA A 694 23.01 10.50 9.18
N GLN A 695 21.77 10.07 8.94
CA GLN A 695 21.34 9.52 7.64
C GLN A 695 20.03 10.14 7.20
N TRP A 696 19.96 10.51 5.92
CA TRP A 696 18.80 11.13 5.29
C TRP A 696 18.30 10.29 4.12
N LEU A 697 16.97 10.13 4.00
CA LEU A 697 16.32 9.63 2.80
C LEU A 697 16.04 10.82 1.88
N HIS A 698 16.71 10.86 0.72
CA HIS A 698 16.58 11.96 -0.25
C HIS A 698 15.57 11.67 -1.34
N TRP A 699 15.41 10.40 -1.71
CA TRP A 699 14.50 10.01 -2.77
C TRP A 699 13.96 8.60 -2.52
N LYS A 700 12.68 8.40 -2.83
CA LYS A 700 11.99 7.12 -2.74
C LYS A 700 10.96 6.99 -3.86
N SER A 701 10.93 5.83 -4.51
CA SER A 701 9.87 5.39 -5.42
C SER A 701 9.67 3.91 -5.24
N ASP A 702 8.55 3.55 -4.62
CA ASP A 702 8.17 2.18 -4.30
C ASP A 702 9.26 1.52 -3.42
N ASP A 703 9.86 0.43 -3.89
CA ASP A 703 10.95 -0.28 -3.21
C ASP A 703 12.35 0.31 -3.49
N ARG A 704 12.44 1.38 -4.29
CA ARG A 704 13.69 2.06 -4.62
C ARG A 704 13.91 3.27 -3.72
N GLN A 705 15.11 3.38 -3.16
CA GLN A 705 15.47 4.41 -2.19
C GLN A 705 16.90 4.89 -2.39
N PHE A 706 17.11 6.18 -2.15
CA PHE A 706 18.43 6.81 -2.10
C PHE A 706 18.64 7.52 -0.77
N PHE A 707 19.73 7.16 -0.09
CA PHE A 707 20.13 7.75 1.17
C PHE A 707 21.51 8.41 1.07
N GLN A 708 21.70 9.46 1.86
CA GLN A 708 23.01 10.03 2.17
C GLN A 708 23.28 9.85 3.66
N ALA A 709 24.53 9.65 4.03
CA ALA A 709 24.93 9.57 5.43
C ALA A 709 26.27 10.23 5.69
N VAL A 710 26.38 10.84 6.87
CA VAL A 710 27.62 11.39 7.42
C VAL A 710 27.92 10.68 8.72
N GLU A 711 29.16 10.24 8.89
CA GLU A 711 29.66 9.68 10.14
C GLU A 711 30.83 10.49 10.64
N ILE A 712 30.84 10.81 11.93
CA ILE A 712 31.92 11.53 12.60
C ILE A 712 32.30 10.74 13.85
N GLY A 713 33.57 10.36 13.94
CA GLY A 713 34.13 9.59 15.05
C GLY A 713 35.19 10.37 15.81
N GLY A 714 35.21 10.22 17.14
CA GLY A 714 36.22 10.79 18.02
C GLY A 714 36.53 9.85 19.20
N GLY A 715 37.80 9.75 19.57
CA GLY A 715 38.24 8.74 20.52
C GLY A 715 39.70 8.81 20.92
N SER A 716 40.20 7.73 21.51
CA SER A 716 41.58 7.61 21.97
C SER A 716 42.15 6.22 21.70
N TYR A 717 43.44 6.17 21.41
CA TYR A 717 44.24 4.95 21.28
C TYR A 717 45.40 5.01 22.26
N ARG A 718 45.55 3.96 23.07
CA ARG A 718 46.65 3.78 24.00
C ARG A 718 47.53 2.65 23.50
N GLN A 719 48.83 2.90 23.44
CA GLN A 719 49.83 1.93 23.03
C GLN A 719 50.92 1.82 24.09
N ALA A 720 51.28 0.58 24.44
CA ALA A 720 52.40 0.33 25.34
C ALA A 720 53.70 0.90 24.75
N GLY A 721 54.44 1.68 25.53
CA GLY A 721 55.67 2.36 25.12
C GLY A 721 55.50 3.75 24.51
N PHE A 722 54.28 4.14 24.11
CA PHE A 722 54.03 5.40 23.38
C PHE A 722 52.91 6.28 23.97
N GLY A 723 52.22 5.83 25.02
CA GLY A 723 51.21 6.62 25.72
C GLY A 723 49.83 6.54 25.08
N THR A 724 49.04 7.62 25.19
CA THR A 724 47.68 7.71 24.63
C THR A 724 47.59 8.87 23.65
N GLY A 725 47.02 8.64 22.47
CA GLY A 725 46.81 9.64 21.43
C GLY A 725 45.36 9.66 20.90
N PRO A 726 44.95 10.76 20.25
CA PRO A 726 43.57 10.92 19.76
C PRO A 726 43.29 10.15 18.46
N LEU A 727 42.14 9.49 18.40
CA LEU A 727 41.53 8.91 17.21
C LEU A 727 40.42 9.82 16.69
N TRP A 728 40.30 9.95 15.37
CA TRP A 728 39.09 10.53 14.77
C TRP A 728 38.88 10.03 13.35
N SER A 729 37.63 10.12 12.90
CA SER A 729 37.24 9.79 11.53
C SER A 729 36.09 10.65 11.05
N VAL A 730 36.02 10.87 9.74
CA VAL A 730 34.88 11.47 9.05
C VAL A 730 34.60 10.63 7.81
N ARG A 731 33.36 10.21 7.61
CA ARG A 731 32.92 9.43 6.44
C ARG A 731 31.68 10.05 5.84
N TYR A 732 31.63 10.05 4.50
CA TYR A 732 30.45 10.43 3.74
C TYR A 732 30.07 9.30 2.79
N GLU A 733 28.79 8.93 2.78
CA GLU A 733 28.28 7.74 2.09
C GLU A 733 27.01 8.06 1.29
N HIS A 734 26.93 7.46 0.10
CA HIS A 734 25.71 7.29 -0.67
C HIS A 734 25.26 5.82 -0.59
N ARG A 735 23.95 5.59 -0.41
CA ARG A 735 23.33 4.25 -0.44
C ARG A 735 22.13 4.24 -1.36
N TRP A 736 22.16 3.36 -2.36
CA TRP A 736 21.07 3.02 -3.24
C TRP A 736 20.53 1.64 -2.86
N ASN A 737 19.25 1.57 -2.50
CA ASN A 737 18.51 0.32 -2.37
C ASN A 737 17.53 0.27 -3.55
N LEU A 738 17.74 -0.60 -4.52
CA LEU A 738 16.92 -0.69 -5.74
C LEU A 738 16.01 -1.92 -5.69
N GLY A 739 15.23 -2.02 -4.60
CA GLY A 739 14.35 -3.14 -4.34
C GLY A 739 15.10 -4.47 -4.16
N PRO A 740 14.51 -5.60 -4.57
CA PRO A 740 15.13 -6.93 -4.44
C PRO A 740 16.28 -7.16 -5.43
N LYS A 741 16.60 -6.19 -6.30
CA LYS A 741 17.56 -6.40 -7.40
C LYS A 741 18.99 -6.01 -7.05
N LEU A 742 19.18 -4.91 -6.31
CA LEU A 742 20.50 -4.35 -6.10
C LEU A 742 20.56 -3.46 -4.86
N THR A 743 21.62 -3.63 -4.06
CA THR A 743 22.06 -2.62 -3.09
C THR A 743 23.46 -2.16 -3.46
N LEU A 744 23.67 -0.83 -3.54
CA LEU A 744 24.94 -0.21 -3.84
C LEU A 744 25.25 0.86 -2.79
N ARG A 745 26.40 0.75 -2.14
CA ARG A 745 26.92 1.77 -1.22
C ARG A 745 28.29 2.21 -1.70
N TYR A 746 28.57 3.51 -1.66
CA TYR A 746 29.90 4.01 -1.94
C TYR A 746 30.13 5.31 -1.19
N GLY A 747 31.40 5.68 -1.02
CA GLY A 747 31.72 6.89 -0.30
C GLY A 747 33.20 7.11 -0.09
N LEU A 748 33.47 8.14 0.71
CA LEU A 748 34.79 8.65 0.99
C LEU A 748 34.98 8.73 2.50
N GLY A 749 36.19 8.50 2.97
CA GLY A 749 36.58 8.57 4.38
C GLY A 749 37.90 9.30 4.57
N ILE A 750 38.04 9.95 5.72
CA ILE A 750 39.31 10.40 6.25
C ILE A 750 39.38 10.04 7.72
N SER A 751 40.52 9.50 8.16
CA SER A 751 40.74 9.12 9.54
C SER A 751 42.14 9.50 9.99
N SER A 752 42.33 9.54 11.31
CA SER A 752 43.64 9.68 11.92
C SER A 752 43.82 8.71 13.06
N HIS A 753 44.97 8.05 13.06
CA HIS A 753 45.36 7.06 14.04
C HIS A 753 46.84 7.26 14.41
N PRO A 754 47.20 7.25 15.70
CA PRO A 754 48.61 7.26 16.11
C PRO A 754 49.19 5.85 16.03
N TYR A 755 50.31 5.69 15.34
CA TYR A 755 51.11 4.46 15.30
C TYR A 755 52.48 4.77 15.88
N ASP A 756 52.92 4.03 16.90
CA ASP A 756 54.20 4.25 17.58
C ASP A 756 54.36 5.71 18.06
N GLY A 757 53.25 6.30 18.54
CA GLY A 757 53.17 7.69 18.99
C GLY A 757 53.10 8.74 17.88
N VAL A 758 53.33 8.37 16.62
CA VAL A 758 53.27 9.28 15.46
C VAL A 758 51.89 9.26 14.84
N ARG A 759 51.32 10.45 14.64
CA ARG A 759 49.97 10.59 14.09
C ARG A 759 49.99 10.40 12.57
N GLU A 760 49.28 9.38 12.12
CA GLU A 760 49.04 9.13 10.71
C GLU A 760 47.64 9.59 10.29
N ARG A 761 47.50 9.92 9.00
CA ARG A 761 46.22 10.25 8.37
C ARG A 761 46.00 9.37 7.14
N GLN A 762 44.81 8.80 7.04
CA GLN A 762 44.43 7.93 5.94
C GLN A 762 43.20 8.50 5.26
N ARG A 763 43.18 8.48 3.93
CA ARG A 763 42.04 8.83 3.08
C ARG A 763 41.61 7.57 2.36
N SER A 764 40.33 7.24 2.44
CA SER A 764 39.78 6.03 1.84
C SER A 764 38.61 6.31 0.91
N VAL A 765 38.42 5.41 -0.05
CA VAL A 765 37.22 5.30 -0.87
C VAL A 765 36.73 3.86 -0.78
N PHE A 766 35.42 3.66 -0.73
CA PHE A 766 34.85 2.32 -0.66
C PHE A 766 33.64 2.20 -1.59
N LEU A 767 33.37 0.96 -2.00
CA LEU A 767 32.20 0.55 -2.74
C LEU A 767 31.75 -0.82 -2.20
N ASN A 768 30.47 -1.00 -1.95
CA ASN A 768 29.87 -2.28 -1.56
C ASN A 768 28.68 -2.51 -2.50
N LEU A 769 28.58 -3.70 -3.07
CA LEU A 769 27.54 -4.11 -4.00
C LEU A 769 26.99 -5.46 -3.55
N SER A 770 25.66 -5.58 -3.48
CA SER A 770 24.99 -6.87 -3.31
C SER A 770 23.89 -6.98 -4.36
N MET A 771 23.93 -8.05 -5.15
CA MET A 771 23.07 -8.26 -6.31
C MET A 771 22.61 -9.72 -6.39
N PRO A 772 21.33 -10.00 -6.09
CA PRO A 772 20.70 -11.25 -6.50
C PRO A 772 20.75 -11.38 -8.03
N LEU A 773 21.15 -12.55 -8.50
CA LEU A 773 21.24 -12.87 -9.92
C LEU A 773 19.92 -13.52 -10.40
N PRO A 774 19.54 -13.30 -11.66
CA PRO A 774 18.26 -13.77 -12.21
C PRO A 774 18.13 -15.29 -12.32
#